data_AF-A0A955BSK4-F1
#
_entry.id   AF-A0A955BSK4-F1
#
_cell.length_a   1.000
_cell.length_b   1.000
_cell.length_c   1.000
_cell.angle_alpha   90.00
_cell.angle_beta   90.00
_cell.angle_gamma   90.00
#
_symmetry.space_group_name_H-M   'P 1'
#
loop_
_entity.id
_entity.type
_entity.pdbx_description
1 polymer ?
#
loop_
_entity_poly.entity_id
_entity_poly.type
_entity_poly.pdbx_seq_one_letter_code
_entity_poly.pdbx_strand_id
1 'polypeptide(L)'
;MPAAFSIARRTTGRPGGDIAPRLRLFSVAFVALNAACALTRVVGQTASAVPADYASYAAEHRGDADRGQKLFADGGRALCSTCHSVDRTHRGAGPDLFAIGDKFDRAGLIRAVLEPSRDIAVGYGATVVLTVDGLSHVGVVQRATDDWIELIDDQGKTIRVPHEEIDESFPRDTSLMPEGLQSNLSVEEFADLIAYLQSLRQADDEAAAGARTEIPPAATPVELTSLFDDGVQIELPTWCGQVPDHPGWFLALEQFGKSWLIERRADGDRQQPFLDLSEKVRRGGATGLLGFAFHPQFPADRRYFVKYQRVENGQLVTVVEQGLFAEDALAESGQARKLLLDMPGVTQDHNGGCLEFGPDGMLYVGMGDTGPQRDPRGHGQNLDTLLGKILRIDVDGATGDRPYAVPADNPFVGRQGARPEIWAYGFREPWRFTFDRATGELWVGDVGQDQYEEVDLVGGGENQGWNVFEGHAPFSDQYRREGEVYVSPVLSYSRRLGVSVTGGYVYRGARAQSMVGWYVFADFESRRIWAMPARRDGGAEAIEIGRCESRVSSFMQDLAGELYAVGFDSGKIYHLDLATVDRRPLAMIAMADTAEQGAVLWRYTQDAPEEDWPAIDYDDADWRLAPGGFGTAGTPGAVVRTDWRTDDVWLRREFTLAADVDQRSRLFLRLHHDEEAVVYLNGREICSVGGWTSGYQDIPLDETARRQLRAGRNVLAVHCRQHGGGQYIDAGIVSYETAQ
;
A
#
# COMPACT_ATOMS: atom_id res chain seq x y z
N MET A 1 59.00 2.02 -9.51
CA MET A 1 59.72 2.13 -10.80
C MET A 1 60.27 0.75 -11.18
N PRO A 2 60.35 0.41 -12.49
CA PRO A 2 59.41 -0.61 -13.01
C PRO A 2 60.04 -1.73 -13.87
N ALA A 3 59.15 -2.46 -14.58
CA ALA A 3 59.36 -3.44 -15.67
C ALA A 3 59.86 -4.84 -15.24
N ALA A 4 59.25 -5.99 -15.61
CA ALA A 4 58.27 -6.42 -16.63
C ALA A 4 58.82 -6.85 -18.02
N PHE A 5 58.30 -7.98 -18.51
CA PHE A 5 58.49 -8.64 -19.83
C PHE A 5 59.91 -9.20 -20.15
N SER A 6 60.14 -10.17 -21.04
CA SER A 6 59.38 -11.33 -21.59
C SER A 6 60.30 -12.10 -22.59
N ILE A 7 59.78 -13.17 -23.22
CA ILE A 7 60.18 -13.79 -24.53
C ILE A 7 60.98 -15.13 -24.50
N ALA A 8 60.20 -16.21 -24.51
CA ALA A 8 60.11 -17.27 -25.54
C ALA A 8 61.31 -18.10 -26.09
N ARG A 9 61.12 -19.42 -26.00
CA ARG A 9 61.39 -20.51 -26.99
C ARG A 9 62.84 -20.96 -27.29
N ARG A 10 63.07 -22.28 -27.11
CA ARG A 10 63.32 -23.24 -28.22
C ARG A 10 63.04 -24.70 -27.84
N THR A 11 62.57 -25.49 -28.81
CA THR A 11 62.31 -26.95 -28.83
C THR A 11 63.64 -27.74 -29.04
N THR A 12 63.82 -29.06 -28.81
CA THR A 12 63.04 -30.33 -28.95
C THR A 12 63.50 -31.41 -27.91
N GLY A 13 62.99 -32.65 -27.79
CA GLY A 13 61.76 -33.28 -28.31
C GLY A 13 61.76 -34.84 -28.47
N ARG A 14 61.34 -35.60 -27.42
CA ARG A 14 60.87 -37.04 -27.40
C ARG A 14 61.91 -38.19 -27.60
N PRO A 15 61.58 -39.49 -27.32
CA PRO A 15 60.37 -40.12 -26.69
C PRO A 15 60.70 -40.93 -25.40
N GLY A 16 59.80 -41.63 -24.68
CA GLY A 16 58.33 -41.83 -24.73
C GLY A 16 57.87 -42.89 -23.69
N GLY A 17 56.55 -43.04 -23.45
CA GLY A 17 55.96 -44.07 -22.56
C GLY A 17 54.67 -43.61 -21.84
N ASP A 18 53.50 -44.10 -22.28
CA ASP A 18 52.17 -43.68 -21.80
C ASP A 18 51.59 -44.57 -20.68
N ILE A 19 50.85 -43.97 -19.73
CA ILE A 19 49.58 -44.48 -19.17
C ILE A 19 48.63 -43.28 -18.91
N ALA A 20 47.32 -43.44 -19.14
CA ALA A 20 46.31 -42.38 -19.27
C ALA A 20 45.60 -41.91 -17.97
N PRO A 21 44.82 -40.82 -18.07
CA PRO A 21 43.44 -40.83 -17.56
C PRO A 21 42.39 -40.34 -18.59
N ARG A 22 41.10 -40.57 -18.30
CA ARG A 22 39.95 -40.21 -19.17
C ARG A 22 39.13 -39.05 -18.61
N LEU A 23 38.72 -38.14 -19.50
CA LEU A 23 37.62 -37.19 -19.32
C LEU A 23 36.98 -36.94 -20.70
N ARG A 24 35.64 -36.94 -20.85
CA ARG A 24 34.95 -36.38 -22.02
C ARG A 24 33.52 -35.92 -21.72
N LEU A 25 33.22 -34.68 -22.11
CA LEU A 25 31.87 -34.18 -22.42
C LEU A 25 31.31 -34.86 -23.69
N PHE A 26 30.00 -34.74 -23.92
CA PHE A 26 29.44 -34.69 -25.28
C PHE A 26 28.16 -33.86 -25.36
N SER A 27 27.91 -33.30 -26.55
CA SER A 27 26.83 -32.37 -26.86
C SER A 27 25.95 -32.85 -28.03
N VAL A 28 24.63 -32.60 -27.92
CA VAL A 28 23.68 -32.21 -29.00
C VAL A 28 23.45 -33.15 -30.23
N ALA A 29 22.34 -33.90 -30.13
CA ALA A 29 21.14 -33.95 -31.01
C ALA A 29 21.08 -34.48 -32.48
N PHE A 30 19.82 -34.86 -32.81
CA PHE A 30 19.14 -35.08 -34.11
C PHE A 30 19.19 -36.44 -34.86
N VAL A 31 18.02 -37.06 -35.02
CA VAL A 31 17.32 -37.54 -36.26
C VAL A 31 16.04 -38.32 -35.86
N ALA A 32 14.98 -38.27 -36.68
CA ALA A 32 13.69 -38.93 -36.43
C ALA A 32 13.21 -39.78 -37.63
N LEU A 33 12.45 -40.88 -37.39
CA LEU A 33 11.27 -41.32 -38.18
C LEU A 33 10.61 -42.64 -37.66
N ASN A 34 9.27 -42.64 -37.50
CA ASN A 34 8.23 -43.63 -37.91
C ASN A 34 8.50 -45.16 -38.00
N ALA A 35 7.54 -46.09 -37.78
CA ALA A 35 6.14 -46.07 -37.31
C ALA A 35 5.58 -47.52 -37.12
N ALA A 36 4.26 -47.65 -36.84
CA ALA A 36 3.37 -48.84 -36.87
C ALA A 36 3.17 -49.65 -35.56
N CYS A 37 1.99 -50.21 -35.23
CA CYS A 37 0.60 -49.98 -35.65
C CYS A 37 -0.36 -50.82 -34.77
N ALA A 38 -1.49 -50.28 -34.28
CA ALA A 38 -2.75 -51.02 -34.04
C ALA A 38 -3.91 -50.05 -33.69
N LEU A 39 -5.08 -50.28 -34.28
CA LEU A 39 -6.30 -49.49 -34.03
C LEU A 39 -7.21 -50.16 -32.98
N THR A 40 -7.87 -49.35 -32.16
CA THR A 40 -9.29 -49.58 -31.83
C THR A 40 -9.96 -48.24 -31.53
N ARG A 41 -11.00 -47.90 -32.28
CA ARG A 41 -11.86 -46.73 -32.01
C ARG A 41 -13.12 -47.20 -31.30
N VAL A 42 -13.39 -46.64 -30.13
CA VAL A 42 -14.76 -46.39 -29.67
C VAL A 42 -14.88 -44.89 -29.46
N VAL A 43 -15.99 -44.32 -29.90
CA VAL A 43 -16.28 -42.88 -29.89
C VAL A 43 -16.93 -42.51 -28.56
N GLY A 44 -16.58 -41.36 -27.99
CA GLY A 44 -17.44 -40.70 -27.00
C GLY A 44 -16.74 -40.06 -25.81
N GLN A 45 -15.98 -38.98 -26.02
CA GLN A 45 -16.09 -37.72 -25.26
C GLN A 45 -15.11 -36.68 -25.81
N THR A 46 -15.61 -35.81 -26.69
CA THR A 46 -14.98 -34.52 -26.94
C THR A 46 -15.50 -33.52 -25.91
N ALA A 47 -14.74 -33.32 -24.84
CA ALA A 47 -14.80 -32.12 -24.04
C ALA A 47 -13.39 -31.53 -24.01
N SER A 48 -13.16 -30.54 -24.87
CA SER A 48 -12.00 -29.66 -24.73
C SER A 48 -12.24 -28.83 -23.49
N ALA A 49 -11.64 -29.21 -22.36
CA ALA A 49 -11.69 -28.41 -21.14
C ALA A 49 -10.94 -27.09 -21.41
N VAL A 50 -11.70 -26.04 -21.69
CA VAL A 50 -11.24 -24.67 -21.44
C VAL A 50 -10.93 -24.61 -19.94
N PRO A 51 -9.77 -24.08 -19.50
CA PRO A 51 -9.51 -23.86 -18.09
C PRO A 51 -10.66 -23.07 -17.47
N ALA A 52 -11.20 -23.54 -16.34
CA ALA A 52 -12.26 -22.82 -15.65
C ALA A 52 -11.70 -21.47 -15.18
N ASP A 53 -12.35 -20.37 -15.59
CA ASP A 53 -11.92 -19.03 -15.22
C ASP A 53 -12.41 -18.70 -13.82
N TYR A 54 -11.65 -19.12 -12.81
CA TYR A 54 -11.87 -18.82 -11.40
C TYR A 54 -11.93 -17.31 -11.12
N ALA A 55 -11.19 -16.49 -11.88
CA ALA A 55 -11.14 -15.06 -11.68
C ALA A 55 -12.47 -14.41 -12.11
N SER A 56 -12.92 -14.69 -13.34
CA SER A 56 -14.21 -14.21 -13.84
C SER A 56 -15.36 -14.79 -13.01
N TYR A 57 -15.35 -16.10 -12.72
CA TYR A 57 -16.41 -16.71 -11.91
C TYR A 57 -16.51 -16.08 -10.52
N ALA A 58 -15.41 -15.96 -9.77
CA ALA A 58 -15.48 -15.35 -8.43
C ALA A 58 -15.72 -13.84 -8.47
N ALA A 59 -15.43 -13.14 -9.57
CA ALA A 59 -15.79 -11.73 -9.74
C ALA A 59 -17.30 -11.56 -9.99
N GLU A 60 -17.90 -12.46 -10.76
CA GLU A 60 -19.32 -12.51 -11.14
C GLU A 60 -20.21 -13.27 -10.13
N HIS A 61 -19.61 -13.92 -9.13
CA HIS A 61 -20.34 -14.69 -8.11
C HIS A 61 -19.70 -14.50 -6.73
N ARG A 62 -20.49 -14.10 -5.73
CA ARG A 62 -20.28 -14.47 -4.32
C ARG A 62 -20.61 -15.94 -4.19
N GLY A 63 -19.75 -16.66 -3.49
CA GLY A 63 -20.16 -17.95 -2.96
C GLY A 63 -21.03 -17.78 -1.70
N ASP A 64 -20.50 -18.08 -0.53
CA ASP A 64 -21.19 -18.04 0.75
C ASP A 64 -20.11 -17.97 1.84
N ALA A 65 -20.17 -16.94 2.69
CA ALA A 65 -19.13 -16.72 3.70
C ALA A 65 -19.10 -17.81 4.78
N ASP A 66 -20.23 -18.45 5.11
CA ASP A 66 -20.30 -19.55 6.08
C ASP A 66 -19.75 -20.86 5.48
N ARG A 67 -19.83 -21.05 4.15
CA ARG A 67 -19.14 -22.15 3.45
C ARG A 67 -17.66 -21.83 3.26
N GLY A 68 -17.33 -20.60 2.88
CA GLY A 68 -15.97 -20.10 2.74
C GLY A 68 -15.16 -20.18 4.03
N GLN A 69 -15.77 -19.89 5.19
CA GLN A 69 -15.15 -20.07 6.50
C GLN A 69 -14.80 -21.53 6.76
N LYS A 70 -15.70 -22.46 6.41
CA LYS A 70 -15.48 -23.90 6.56
C LYS A 70 -14.39 -24.39 5.62
N LEU A 71 -14.33 -23.88 4.38
CA LEU A 71 -13.27 -24.16 3.41
C LEU A 71 -11.91 -23.62 3.88
N PHE A 72 -11.88 -22.39 4.41
CA PHE A 72 -10.68 -21.78 4.98
C PHE A 72 -10.09 -22.60 6.13
N ALA A 73 -10.97 -23.07 7.03
CA ALA A 73 -10.62 -23.91 8.18
C ALA A 73 -10.40 -25.39 7.83
N ASP A 74 -10.75 -25.83 6.60
CA ASP A 74 -10.50 -27.17 6.09
C ASP A 74 -9.04 -27.29 5.64
N GLY A 75 -8.20 -27.67 6.60
CA GLY A 75 -6.78 -28.01 6.41
C GLY A 75 -6.51 -29.22 5.49
N GLY A 76 -7.51 -29.73 4.77
CA GLY A 76 -7.33 -30.71 3.70
C GLY A 76 -7.44 -30.16 2.27
N ARG A 77 -8.12 -29.02 2.04
CA ARG A 77 -8.51 -28.59 0.67
C ARG A 77 -8.00 -27.22 0.26
N ALA A 78 -8.37 -26.17 0.98
CA ALA A 78 -7.90 -24.81 0.69
C ALA A 78 -6.52 -24.54 1.30
N LEU A 79 -6.17 -25.24 2.39
CA LEU A 79 -4.90 -25.14 3.14
C LEU A 79 -4.59 -23.72 3.69
N CYS A 80 -5.49 -22.76 3.55
CA CYS A 80 -5.28 -21.38 4.00
C CYS A 80 -4.97 -21.32 5.51
N SER A 81 -5.71 -22.04 6.35
CA SER A 81 -5.47 -22.10 7.79
C SER A 81 -4.16 -22.76 8.23
N THR A 82 -3.39 -23.36 7.31
CA THR A 82 -2.04 -23.86 7.60
C THR A 82 -1.04 -22.70 7.75
N CYS A 83 -1.25 -21.64 6.97
CA CYS A 83 -0.35 -20.49 6.89
C CYS A 83 -0.93 -19.21 7.49
N HIS A 84 -2.27 -19.09 7.54
CA HIS A 84 -2.98 -17.85 7.91
C HIS A 84 -3.87 -18.02 9.14
N SER A 85 -4.03 -16.93 9.88
CA SER A 85 -5.01 -16.78 10.97
C SER A 85 -6.01 -15.67 10.68
N VAL A 86 -7.03 -15.56 11.53
CA VAL A 86 -8.12 -14.57 11.41
C VAL A 86 -8.50 -13.99 12.79
N ASP A 87 -7.61 -14.13 13.77
CA ASP A 87 -7.91 -13.89 15.20
C ASP A 87 -6.87 -13.03 15.92
N ARG A 88 -5.87 -12.50 15.19
CA ARG A 88 -4.76 -11.69 15.71
C ARG A 88 -3.78 -12.45 16.62
N THR A 89 -3.91 -13.77 16.80
CA THR A 89 -3.13 -14.54 17.80
C THR A 89 -1.90 -15.27 17.24
N HIS A 90 -1.96 -15.72 15.99
CA HIS A 90 -1.00 -16.70 15.45
C HIS A 90 0.11 -16.07 14.59
N ARG A 91 1.24 -16.78 14.51
CA ARG A 91 2.39 -16.44 13.65
C ARG A 91 2.59 -17.58 12.66
N GLY A 92 1.99 -17.45 11.49
CA GLY A 92 2.07 -18.44 10.42
C GLY A 92 3.07 -18.05 9.33
N ALA A 93 3.11 -18.87 8.28
CA ALA A 93 3.87 -18.59 7.05
C ALA A 93 3.22 -17.54 6.15
N GLY A 94 1.98 -17.12 6.43
CA GLY A 94 1.27 -16.02 5.79
C GLY A 94 0.73 -15.00 6.79
N PRO A 95 0.27 -13.82 6.32
CA PRO A 95 -0.33 -12.79 7.17
C PRO A 95 -1.57 -13.26 7.93
N ASP A 96 -1.79 -12.68 9.11
CA ASP A 96 -3.12 -12.70 9.74
C ASP A 96 -4.09 -11.89 8.87
N LEU A 97 -5.28 -12.46 8.68
CA LEU A 97 -6.28 -11.97 7.74
C LEU A 97 -7.50 -11.37 8.46
N PHE A 98 -7.45 -11.14 9.78
CA PHE A 98 -8.57 -10.66 10.60
C PHE A 98 -9.34 -9.47 9.97
N ALA A 99 -8.65 -8.53 9.32
CA ALA A 99 -9.23 -7.38 8.64
C ALA A 99 -8.85 -7.32 7.15
N ILE A 100 -8.58 -8.45 6.49
CA ILE A 100 -8.10 -8.46 5.11
C ILE A 100 -9.09 -7.85 4.11
N GLY A 101 -10.39 -7.92 4.40
CA GLY A 101 -11.44 -7.27 3.62
C GLY A 101 -11.40 -5.74 3.69
N ASP A 102 -10.90 -5.16 4.79
CA ASP A 102 -10.68 -3.71 4.87
C ASP A 102 -9.49 -3.26 4.03
N LYS A 103 -8.49 -4.15 3.86
CA LYS A 103 -7.28 -3.90 3.06
C LYS A 103 -7.50 -4.07 1.56
N PHE A 104 -8.28 -5.07 1.14
CA PHE A 104 -8.47 -5.41 -0.28
C PHE A 104 -9.93 -5.52 -0.69
N ASP A 105 -10.23 -4.98 -1.87
CA ASP A 105 -11.49 -5.24 -2.58
C ASP A 105 -11.54 -6.71 -3.08
N ARG A 106 -12.71 -7.18 -3.53
CA ARG A 106 -12.88 -8.57 -4.01
C ARG A 106 -11.93 -8.90 -5.15
N ALA A 107 -11.64 -7.96 -6.04
CA ALA A 107 -10.72 -8.16 -7.15
C ALA A 107 -9.27 -8.31 -6.65
N GLY A 108 -8.85 -7.53 -5.66
CA GLY A 108 -7.58 -7.67 -4.95
C GLY A 108 -7.47 -9.01 -4.22
N LEU A 109 -8.53 -9.46 -3.54
CA LEU A 109 -8.56 -10.77 -2.88
C LEU A 109 -8.48 -11.94 -3.87
N ILE A 110 -9.29 -11.93 -4.94
CA ILE A 110 -9.21 -12.91 -6.03
C ILE A 110 -7.78 -12.98 -6.57
N ARG A 111 -7.19 -11.82 -6.86
CA ARG A 111 -5.86 -11.71 -7.42
C ARG A 111 -4.77 -12.19 -6.46
N ALA A 112 -4.85 -11.84 -5.18
CA ALA A 112 -3.91 -12.29 -4.15
C ALA A 112 -3.93 -13.83 -4.00
N VAL A 113 -5.09 -14.48 -4.17
CA VAL A 113 -5.19 -15.95 -4.10
C VAL A 113 -4.75 -16.63 -5.42
N LEU A 114 -5.01 -16.04 -6.59
CA LEU A 114 -4.65 -16.62 -7.89
C LEU A 114 -3.21 -16.33 -8.33
N GLU A 115 -2.64 -15.19 -7.93
CA GLU A 115 -1.32 -14.69 -8.32
C GLU A 115 -0.44 -14.38 -7.06
N PRO A 116 -0.23 -15.33 -6.13
CA PRO A 116 0.39 -15.05 -4.82
C PRO A 116 1.82 -14.51 -4.87
N SER A 117 2.57 -14.82 -5.93
CA SER A 117 3.94 -14.33 -6.15
C SER A 117 3.99 -12.91 -6.74
N ARG A 118 2.86 -12.33 -7.14
CA ARG A 118 2.80 -11.04 -7.84
C ARG A 118 2.98 -9.86 -6.88
N ASP A 119 2.21 -9.87 -5.79
CA ASP A 119 2.23 -8.86 -4.73
C ASP A 119 2.40 -9.58 -3.38
N ILE A 120 3.64 -10.01 -3.08
CA ILE A 120 3.93 -10.68 -1.81
C ILE A 120 3.76 -9.68 -0.66
N ALA A 121 2.97 -10.06 0.35
CA ALA A 121 2.74 -9.23 1.52
C ALA A 121 4.06 -8.90 2.24
N VAL A 122 4.24 -7.62 2.56
CA VAL A 122 5.38 -7.10 3.32
C VAL A 122 5.53 -7.90 4.63
N GLY A 123 6.71 -8.47 4.85
CA GLY A 123 7.05 -9.35 5.98
C GLY A 123 6.98 -10.85 5.67
N TYR A 124 6.45 -11.25 4.51
CA TYR A 124 6.17 -12.63 4.12
C TYR A 124 6.94 -13.12 2.88
N GLY A 125 8.00 -12.41 2.50
CA GLY A 125 8.95 -12.86 1.48
C GLY A 125 9.66 -14.16 1.89
N ALA A 126 9.61 -15.16 1.01
CA ALA A 126 10.34 -16.41 1.23
C ALA A 126 11.86 -16.18 1.21
N THR A 127 12.56 -16.86 2.12
CA THR A 127 14.02 -16.88 2.21
C THR A 127 14.51 -18.32 2.06
N VAL A 128 15.53 -18.51 1.21
CA VAL A 128 16.28 -19.76 1.12
C VAL A 128 17.48 -19.67 2.05
N VAL A 129 17.77 -20.75 2.76
CA VAL A 129 19.01 -20.96 3.51
C VAL A 129 19.63 -22.26 3.02
N LEU A 130 20.82 -22.15 2.43
CA LEU A 130 21.68 -23.27 2.05
C LEU A 130 22.69 -23.49 3.17
N THR A 131 22.80 -24.72 3.66
CA THR A 131 23.73 -25.07 4.73
C THR A 131 25.05 -25.62 4.18
N VAL A 132 26.11 -25.55 4.99
CA VAL A 132 27.46 -26.02 4.66
C VAL A 132 27.55 -27.53 4.40
N ASP A 133 26.57 -28.32 4.84
CA ASP A 133 26.41 -29.75 4.53
C ASP A 133 25.55 -30.03 3.29
N GLY A 134 25.03 -28.98 2.64
CA GLY A 134 24.30 -29.05 1.37
C GLY A 134 22.79 -29.25 1.50
N LEU A 135 22.20 -29.03 2.67
CA LEU A 135 20.75 -28.96 2.83
C LEU A 135 20.22 -27.60 2.34
N SER A 136 18.93 -27.57 1.99
CA SER A 136 18.23 -26.35 1.61
C SER A 136 16.95 -26.25 2.43
N HIS A 137 16.82 -25.15 3.16
CA HIS A 137 15.62 -24.76 3.88
C HIS A 137 14.99 -23.57 3.17
N VAL A 138 13.66 -23.56 3.04
CA VAL A 138 12.91 -22.46 2.44
C VAL A 138 11.78 -22.11 3.39
N GLY A 139 11.64 -20.83 3.73
CA GLY A 139 10.61 -20.40 4.65
C GLY A 139 10.56 -18.87 4.84
N VAL A 140 9.54 -18.37 5.53
CA VAL A 140 9.45 -16.96 5.95
C VAL A 140 10.26 -16.80 7.24
N VAL A 141 11.09 -15.76 7.31
CA VAL A 141 11.89 -15.48 8.51
C VAL A 141 10.96 -15.06 9.65
N GLN A 142 10.92 -15.84 10.73
CA GLN A 142 10.17 -15.50 11.95
C GLN A 142 11.04 -14.80 12.99
N ARG A 143 12.35 -15.13 13.03
CA ARG A 143 13.38 -14.50 13.89
C ARG A 143 14.77 -14.76 13.31
N ALA A 144 15.75 -13.85 13.47
CA ALA A 144 17.16 -14.13 13.17
C ALA A 144 18.13 -13.45 14.17
N THR A 145 18.74 -14.23 15.07
CA THR A 145 19.76 -13.78 16.05
C THR A 145 21.14 -13.70 15.42
N ASP A 146 22.10 -13.09 16.11
CA ASP A 146 23.52 -13.14 15.75
C ASP A 146 24.04 -14.59 15.58
N ASP A 147 23.42 -15.56 16.27
CA ASP A 147 23.80 -16.98 16.30
C ASP A 147 23.04 -17.89 15.30
N TRP A 148 21.83 -17.52 14.86
CA TRP A 148 20.92 -18.40 14.10
C TRP A 148 19.75 -17.66 13.42
N ILE A 149 19.24 -18.23 12.33
CA ILE A 149 17.98 -17.85 11.67
C ILE A 149 16.87 -18.89 11.93
N GLU A 150 15.64 -18.43 12.12
CA GLU A 150 14.43 -19.24 12.34
C GLU A 150 13.41 -18.93 11.25
N LEU A 151 13.19 -19.91 10.38
CA LEU A 151 12.21 -19.90 9.31
C LEU A 151 10.94 -20.63 9.74
N ILE A 152 9.82 -20.31 9.11
CA ILE A 152 8.64 -21.18 9.05
C ILE A 152 8.40 -21.61 7.60
N ASP A 153 8.24 -22.90 7.36
CA ASP A 153 7.95 -23.45 6.03
C ASP A 153 6.44 -23.42 5.69
N ASP A 154 6.10 -23.85 4.48
CA ASP A 154 4.73 -23.94 3.95
C ASP A 154 3.84 -24.96 4.68
N GLN A 155 4.41 -25.76 5.58
CA GLN A 155 3.71 -26.72 6.44
C GLN A 155 3.51 -26.18 7.87
N GLY A 156 3.86 -24.91 8.10
CA GLY A 156 3.82 -24.28 9.43
C GLY A 156 4.91 -24.78 10.38
N LYS A 157 5.90 -25.54 9.89
CA LYS A 157 6.97 -26.09 10.73
C LYS A 157 8.09 -25.07 10.85
N THR A 158 8.50 -24.82 12.09
CA THR A 158 9.64 -23.98 12.41
C THR A 158 10.96 -24.73 12.16
N ILE A 159 11.89 -24.09 11.45
CA ILE A 159 13.23 -24.58 11.16
C ILE A 159 14.22 -23.54 11.69
N ARG A 160 15.13 -23.94 12.58
CA ARG A 160 16.20 -23.07 13.08
C ARG A 160 17.56 -23.55 12.57
N VAL A 161 18.32 -22.66 11.95
CA VAL A 161 19.63 -22.92 11.34
C VAL A 161 20.66 -21.99 12.02
N PRO A 162 21.68 -22.53 12.72
CA PRO A 162 22.81 -21.76 13.22
C PRO A 162 23.55 -21.03 12.10
N HIS A 163 23.99 -19.79 12.33
CA HIS A 163 24.73 -19.02 11.33
C HIS A 163 26.06 -19.68 10.92
N GLU A 164 26.70 -20.44 11.82
CA GLU A 164 27.89 -21.23 11.50
C GLU A 164 27.60 -22.44 10.58
N GLU A 165 26.34 -22.83 10.43
CA GLU A 165 25.88 -23.88 9.51
C GLU A 165 25.41 -23.32 8.16
N ILE A 166 25.30 -21.98 7.98
CA ILE A 166 24.86 -21.36 6.72
C ILE A 166 26.05 -21.17 5.77
N ASP A 167 25.92 -21.67 4.54
CA ASP A 167 26.83 -21.39 3.43
C ASP A 167 26.36 -20.13 2.68
N GLU A 168 25.07 -20.09 2.34
CA GLU A 168 24.42 -18.96 1.68
C GLU A 168 22.97 -18.82 2.16
N SER A 169 22.47 -17.60 2.27
CA SER A 169 21.02 -17.34 2.33
C SER A 169 20.63 -16.42 1.19
N PHE A 170 19.36 -16.38 0.77
CA PHE A 170 18.90 -15.36 -0.17
C PHE A 170 17.38 -15.24 -0.25
N PRO A 171 16.86 -14.05 -0.61
CA PRO A 171 15.48 -13.85 -1.02
C PRO A 171 14.98 -14.76 -2.16
N ARG A 172 13.67 -15.03 -2.17
CA ARG A 172 12.94 -15.41 -3.38
C ARG A 172 11.82 -14.43 -3.71
N ASP A 173 11.60 -14.27 -5.00
CA ASP A 173 10.51 -13.48 -5.60
C ASP A 173 9.23 -14.32 -5.78
N THR A 174 9.13 -15.44 -5.06
CA THR A 174 8.01 -16.38 -5.10
C THR A 174 7.44 -16.55 -3.69
N SER A 175 6.13 -16.49 -3.56
CA SER A 175 5.46 -16.71 -2.27
C SER A 175 5.64 -18.15 -1.77
N LEU A 176 5.52 -18.37 -0.45
CA LEU A 176 5.27 -19.71 0.08
C LEU A 176 3.84 -20.17 -0.14
N MET A 177 2.90 -19.25 -0.36
CA MET A 177 1.53 -19.61 -0.71
C MET A 177 1.55 -20.26 -2.11
N PRO A 178 1.14 -21.54 -2.26
CA PRO A 178 1.30 -22.24 -3.52
C PRO A 178 0.49 -21.60 -4.66
N GLU A 179 1.07 -21.56 -5.85
CA GLU A 179 0.30 -21.26 -7.07
C GLU A 179 -0.68 -22.40 -7.36
N GLY A 180 -1.88 -22.05 -7.84
CA GLY A 180 -2.87 -23.05 -8.25
C GLY A 180 -3.69 -23.67 -7.11
N LEU A 181 -3.67 -23.12 -5.88
CA LEU A 181 -4.50 -23.57 -4.75
C LEU A 181 -5.99 -23.75 -5.11
N GLN A 182 -6.53 -22.86 -5.94
CA GLN A 182 -7.90 -22.92 -6.44
C GLN A 182 -8.24 -24.22 -7.17
N SER A 183 -7.24 -24.95 -7.69
CA SER A 183 -7.44 -26.22 -8.43
C SER A 183 -7.99 -27.36 -7.57
N ASN A 184 -7.97 -27.24 -6.24
CA ASN A 184 -8.56 -28.19 -5.28
C ASN A 184 -10.01 -27.83 -4.91
N LEU A 185 -10.51 -26.71 -5.41
CA LEU A 185 -11.84 -26.17 -5.19
C LEU A 185 -12.63 -26.24 -6.50
N SER A 186 -13.96 -26.26 -6.43
CA SER A 186 -14.78 -25.85 -7.57
C SER A 186 -14.74 -24.31 -7.73
N VAL A 187 -15.25 -23.79 -8.84
CA VAL A 187 -15.32 -22.33 -9.04
C VAL A 187 -16.25 -21.67 -8.01
N GLU A 188 -17.32 -22.37 -7.62
CA GLU A 188 -18.25 -22.01 -6.55
C GLU A 188 -17.54 -21.99 -5.18
N GLU A 189 -16.76 -23.00 -4.85
CA GLU A 189 -16.02 -23.09 -3.58
C GLU A 189 -14.88 -22.06 -3.51
N PHE A 190 -14.27 -21.70 -4.64
CA PHE A 190 -13.36 -20.55 -4.70
C PHE A 190 -14.10 -19.23 -4.46
N ALA A 191 -15.26 -19.04 -5.07
CA ALA A 191 -16.12 -17.87 -4.81
C ALA A 191 -16.61 -17.80 -3.35
N ASP A 192 -16.83 -18.95 -2.69
CA ASP A 192 -17.15 -19.09 -1.27
C ASP A 192 -15.97 -18.59 -0.41
N LEU A 193 -14.76 -19.11 -0.68
CA LEU A 193 -13.53 -18.71 0.03
C LEU A 193 -13.28 -17.20 -0.07
N ILE A 194 -13.39 -16.62 -1.27
CA ILE A 194 -13.23 -15.17 -1.47
C ILE A 194 -14.32 -14.39 -0.72
N ALA A 195 -15.57 -14.85 -0.71
CA ALA A 195 -16.65 -14.20 0.06
C ALA A 195 -16.36 -14.19 1.57
N TYR A 196 -15.80 -15.27 2.11
CA TYR A 196 -15.34 -15.30 3.51
C TYR A 196 -14.20 -14.32 3.77
N LEU A 197 -13.12 -14.33 2.97
CA LEU A 197 -12.00 -13.41 3.16
C LEU A 197 -12.44 -11.94 3.08
N GLN A 198 -13.38 -11.61 2.20
CA GLN A 198 -13.93 -10.26 2.04
C GLN A 198 -14.75 -9.80 3.27
N SER A 199 -15.31 -10.75 4.05
CA SER A 199 -16.10 -10.49 5.27
C SER A 199 -15.24 -10.16 6.51
N LEU A 200 -13.96 -10.52 6.49
CA LEU A 200 -13.01 -10.29 7.59
C LEU A 200 -12.64 -8.80 7.66
N ARG A 201 -13.24 -8.09 8.61
CA ARG A 201 -13.16 -6.64 8.81
C ARG A 201 -13.15 -6.28 10.28
N GLN A 202 -12.50 -5.17 10.64
CA GLN A 202 -12.58 -4.60 11.98
C GLN A 202 -13.99 -4.03 12.22
N ALA A 203 -14.58 -4.27 13.40
CA ALA A 203 -15.87 -3.71 13.77
C ALA A 203 -15.76 -2.22 14.12
N ASP A 204 -16.81 -1.44 13.85
CA ASP A 204 -16.82 0.02 14.05
C ASP A 204 -16.71 0.44 15.53
N ASP A 205 -17.15 -0.41 16.45
CA ASP A 205 -17.03 -0.23 17.90
C ASP A 205 -15.69 -0.73 18.48
N GLU A 206 -14.83 -1.36 17.68
CA GLU A 206 -13.45 -1.74 18.05
C GLU A 206 -12.40 -0.65 17.76
N ALA A 207 -12.81 0.53 17.29
CA ALA A 207 -11.87 1.63 17.02
C ALA A 207 -11.23 2.16 18.32
N ALA A 208 -9.89 2.24 18.34
CA ALA A 208 -9.16 2.74 19.49
C ALA A 208 -9.48 4.23 19.76
N ALA A 209 -9.58 4.60 21.04
CA ALA A 209 -9.88 5.98 21.43
C ALA A 209 -8.81 6.94 20.89
N GLY A 210 -9.22 7.88 20.03
CA GLY A 210 -8.33 8.82 19.33
C GLY A 210 -8.03 8.46 17.87
N ALA A 211 -8.25 7.21 17.45
CA ALA A 211 -8.15 6.82 16.05
C ALA A 211 -9.37 7.30 15.25
N ARG A 212 -9.16 7.66 13.98
CA ARG A 212 -10.22 8.06 13.04
C ARG A 212 -10.78 6.84 12.30
N THR A 213 -12.08 6.65 12.39
CA THR A 213 -12.89 5.79 11.51
C THR A 213 -13.45 6.56 10.32
N GLU A 214 -13.66 7.88 10.48
CA GLU A 214 -14.12 8.78 9.42
C GLU A 214 -13.30 10.07 9.34
N ILE A 215 -13.07 10.53 8.11
CA ILE A 215 -12.50 11.83 7.76
C ILE A 215 -13.45 12.46 6.71
N PRO A 216 -14.09 13.62 7.00
CA PRO A 216 -15.08 14.20 6.11
C PRO A 216 -14.45 14.80 4.84
N PRO A 217 -15.19 14.90 3.72
CA PRO A 217 -14.70 15.53 2.50
C PRO A 217 -14.77 17.07 2.55
N ALA A 218 -13.89 17.71 1.79
CA ALA A 218 -13.80 19.16 1.63
C ALA A 218 -14.95 19.75 0.79
N ALA A 219 -15.42 20.93 1.19
CA ALA A 219 -16.40 21.73 0.48
C ALA A 219 -15.98 22.15 -0.94
N THR A 220 -14.70 22.08 -1.30
CA THR A 220 -14.22 21.95 -2.68
C THR A 220 -12.92 21.12 -2.66
N PRO A 221 -12.84 20.01 -3.43
CA PRO A 221 -11.63 19.21 -3.49
C PRO A 221 -10.52 19.90 -4.30
N VAL A 222 -9.29 19.45 -4.10
CA VAL A 222 -8.09 19.85 -4.85
C VAL A 222 -8.18 19.34 -6.29
N GLU A 223 -7.79 20.18 -7.24
CA GLU A 223 -7.64 19.78 -8.64
C GLU A 223 -6.21 19.25 -8.87
N LEU A 224 -6.09 18.12 -9.57
CA LEU A 224 -4.82 17.49 -9.92
C LEU A 224 -4.56 17.64 -11.42
N THR A 225 -3.39 18.18 -11.77
CA THR A 225 -2.94 18.29 -13.17
C THR A 225 -1.55 17.70 -13.31
N SER A 226 -1.28 16.91 -14.36
CA SER A 226 0.08 16.44 -14.64
C SER A 226 1.05 17.62 -14.76
N LEU A 227 2.17 17.54 -14.04
CA LEU A 227 3.29 18.47 -14.16
C LEU A 227 3.86 18.35 -15.59
N PHE A 228 4.31 17.15 -15.97
CA PHE A 228 4.93 16.88 -17.26
C PHE A 228 3.89 16.52 -18.34
N ASP A 229 4.26 16.72 -19.60
CA ASP A 229 3.49 16.16 -20.73
C ASP A 229 3.64 14.62 -20.86
N ASP A 230 2.76 14.00 -21.66
CA ASP A 230 2.72 12.54 -21.84
C ASP A 230 3.97 11.95 -22.55
N GLY A 231 4.89 12.80 -23.04
CA GLY A 231 6.18 12.37 -23.59
C GLY A 231 7.20 11.94 -22.52
N VAL A 232 7.02 12.39 -21.28
CA VAL A 232 7.83 11.96 -20.12
C VAL A 232 7.29 10.64 -19.58
N GLN A 233 8.17 9.65 -19.42
CA GLN A 233 7.81 8.28 -19.01
C GLN A 233 8.68 7.86 -17.83
N ILE A 234 8.07 7.62 -16.67
CA ILE A 234 8.78 7.26 -15.43
C ILE A 234 8.15 5.98 -14.88
N GLU A 235 8.92 4.89 -14.81
CA GLU A 235 8.46 3.60 -14.31
C GLU A 235 8.46 3.57 -12.78
N LEU A 236 7.29 3.38 -12.15
CA LEU A 236 7.13 3.21 -10.70
C LEU A 236 7.89 4.28 -9.88
N PRO A 237 7.61 5.58 -10.08
CA PRO A 237 8.39 6.64 -9.48
C PRO A 237 8.29 6.59 -7.95
N THR A 238 9.44 6.60 -7.29
CA THR A 238 9.52 6.58 -5.82
C THR A 238 9.74 7.97 -5.25
N TRP A 239 10.42 8.86 -5.96
CA TRP A 239 10.73 10.22 -5.53
C TRP A 239 10.85 11.15 -6.74
N CYS A 240 10.50 12.42 -6.56
CA CYS A 240 10.76 13.48 -7.52
C CYS A 240 11.13 14.76 -6.76
N GLY A 241 11.87 15.67 -7.39
CA GLY A 241 12.20 16.97 -6.81
C GLY A 241 12.75 17.93 -7.86
N GLN A 242 12.56 19.23 -7.64
CA GLN A 242 13.14 20.27 -8.48
C GLN A 242 14.64 20.41 -8.18
N VAL A 243 15.47 20.57 -9.22
CA VAL A 243 16.91 20.77 -9.07
C VAL A 243 17.16 22.18 -8.53
N PRO A 244 17.80 22.36 -7.35
CA PRO A 244 17.99 23.69 -6.78
C PRO A 244 18.85 24.58 -7.71
N ASP A 245 18.55 25.88 -7.75
CA ASP A 245 19.06 26.88 -8.71
C ASP A 245 18.82 26.60 -10.21
N HIS A 246 18.18 25.49 -10.58
CA HIS A 246 17.81 25.14 -11.95
C HIS A 246 16.28 24.98 -12.07
N PRO A 247 15.49 26.08 -12.01
CA PRO A 247 14.02 26.02 -11.85
C PRO A 247 13.25 25.37 -13.01
N GLY A 248 13.89 25.17 -14.17
CA GLY A 248 13.31 24.38 -15.28
C GLY A 248 13.55 22.87 -15.17
N TRP A 249 14.40 22.41 -14.25
CA TRP A 249 14.89 21.04 -14.18
C TRP A 249 14.39 20.30 -12.94
N PHE A 250 14.04 19.04 -13.14
CA PHE A 250 13.53 18.13 -12.12
C PHE A 250 14.30 16.81 -12.20
N LEU A 251 14.47 16.14 -11.07
CA LEU A 251 15.00 14.79 -11.00
C LEU A 251 13.90 13.85 -10.51
N ALA A 252 13.72 12.71 -11.16
CA ALA A 252 12.82 11.64 -10.72
C ALA A 252 13.56 10.31 -10.58
N LEU A 253 13.21 9.51 -9.57
CA LEU A 253 13.74 8.15 -9.36
C LEU A 253 12.70 7.11 -9.74
N GLU A 254 13.13 6.03 -10.37
CA GLU A 254 12.35 4.81 -10.58
C GLU A 254 12.71 3.75 -9.52
N GLN A 255 11.74 2.98 -9.05
CA GLN A 255 11.97 1.95 -8.02
C GLN A 255 13.13 1.00 -8.39
N PHE A 256 13.23 0.59 -9.65
CA PHE A 256 14.25 -0.36 -10.12
C PHE A 256 15.62 0.27 -10.44
N GLY A 257 15.92 1.44 -9.86
CA GLY A 257 17.28 1.96 -9.74
C GLY A 257 17.71 2.95 -10.81
N LYS A 258 16.87 3.24 -11.81
CA LYS A 258 17.11 4.31 -12.77
C LYS A 258 16.63 5.65 -12.22
N SER A 259 17.07 6.72 -12.85
CA SER A 259 16.61 8.08 -12.56
C SER A 259 16.80 8.99 -13.77
N TRP A 260 15.98 10.03 -13.82
CA TRP A 260 15.85 10.90 -14.99
C TRP A 260 15.91 12.37 -14.60
N LEU A 261 16.73 13.13 -15.31
CA LEU A 261 16.61 14.58 -15.34
C LEU A 261 15.59 14.97 -16.40
N ILE A 262 14.65 15.83 -16.04
CA ILE A 262 13.53 16.27 -16.87
C ILE A 262 13.53 17.79 -16.92
N GLU A 263 13.70 18.36 -18.12
CA GLU A 263 13.63 19.79 -18.37
C GLU A 263 12.24 20.20 -18.86
N ARG A 264 11.61 21.13 -18.15
CA ARG A 264 10.35 21.77 -18.56
C ARG A 264 10.55 22.71 -19.73
N ARG A 265 9.77 22.55 -20.79
CA ARG A 265 9.86 23.42 -21.98
C ARG A 265 8.50 23.77 -22.56
N ALA A 266 8.43 24.89 -23.29
CA ALA A 266 7.20 25.33 -23.94
C ALA A 266 6.87 24.55 -25.23
N ASP A 267 7.85 23.83 -25.79
CA ASP A 267 7.75 23.04 -27.03
C ASP A 267 7.74 21.51 -26.79
N GLY A 268 7.64 21.08 -25.54
CA GLY A 268 7.64 19.67 -25.12
C GLY A 268 8.77 19.36 -24.14
N ASP A 269 8.45 18.72 -23.03
CA ASP A 269 9.37 18.41 -21.95
C ASP A 269 10.45 17.42 -22.40
N ARG A 270 11.68 17.58 -21.88
CA ARG A 270 12.84 16.78 -22.29
C ARG A 270 13.37 15.94 -21.16
N GLN A 271 13.24 14.62 -21.29
CA GLN A 271 13.79 13.62 -20.37
C GLN A 271 15.19 13.16 -20.82
N GLN A 272 16.12 12.96 -19.88
CA GLN A 272 17.42 12.33 -20.10
C GLN A 272 17.88 11.51 -18.88
N PRO A 273 18.65 10.42 -19.05
CA PRO A 273 19.15 9.62 -17.92
C PRO A 273 20.03 10.45 -16.98
N PHE A 274 19.97 10.16 -15.68
CA PHE A 274 20.86 10.73 -14.67
C PHE A 274 21.79 9.67 -14.07
N LEU A 275 21.21 8.72 -13.32
CA LEU A 275 21.93 7.66 -12.62
C LEU A 275 21.21 6.32 -12.85
N ASP A 276 21.99 5.26 -13.09
CA ASP A 276 21.52 3.87 -13.18
C ASP A 276 22.19 3.01 -12.10
N LEU A 277 21.37 2.47 -11.20
CA LEU A 277 21.71 1.53 -10.14
C LEU A 277 21.02 0.17 -10.35
N SER A 278 20.42 -0.08 -11.52
CA SER A 278 19.52 -1.22 -11.76
C SER A 278 20.20 -2.59 -11.67
N GLU A 279 21.54 -2.64 -11.73
CA GLU A 279 22.36 -3.83 -11.45
C GLU A 279 22.72 -4.00 -9.95
N LYS A 280 22.56 -2.95 -9.13
CA LYS A 280 22.87 -2.95 -7.68
C LYS A 280 21.65 -3.10 -6.79
N VAL A 281 20.51 -2.53 -7.19
CA VAL A 281 19.31 -2.49 -6.34
C VAL A 281 18.61 -3.84 -6.28
N ARG A 282 18.12 -4.22 -5.09
CA ARG A 282 17.06 -5.23 -4.95
C ARG A 282 15.82 -4.71 -5.69
N ARG A 283 15.12 -5.62 -6.37
CA ARG A 283 13.83 -5.36 -7.02
C ARG A 283 12.75 -6.17 -6.32
N GLY A 284 11.53 -5.65 -6.28
CA GLY A 284 10.36 -6.30 -5.70
C GLY A 284 9.99 -5.78 -4.30
N GLY A 285 8.73 -5.97 -3.92
CA GLY A 285 8.16 -5.48 -2.66
C GLY A 285 8.35 -3.99 -2.44
N ALA A 286 8.57 -3.58 -1.19
CA ALA A 286 8.87 -2.20 -0.80
C ALA A 286 10.38 -1.84 -0.92
N THR A 287 11.16 -2.55 -1.75
CA THR A 287 12.60 -2.32 -1.94
C THR A 287 12.91 -1.60 -3.24
N GLY A 288 14.06 -0.94 -3.33
CA GLY A 288 14.53 -0.35 -4.59
C GLY A 288 15.46 0.83 -4.38
N LEU A 289 15.46 1.78 -5.32
CA LEU A 289 15.94 3.14 -5.11
C LEU A 289 14.78 3.98 -4.57
N LEU A 290 14.82 4.34 -3.29
CA LEU A 290 13.66 4.85 -2.55
C LEU A 290 13.79 6.29 -2.06
N GLY A 291 15.01 6.82 -1.95
CA GLY A 291 15.26 8.15 -1.39
C GLY A 291 16.36 8.90 -2.11
N PHE A 292 16.20 10.22 -2.20
CA PHE A 292 17.19 11.14 -2.74
C PHE A 292 17.15 12.44 -1.96
N ALA A 293 18.30 13.07 -1.76
CA ALA A 293 18.40 14.43 -1.22
C ALA A 293 19.54 15.20 -1.92
N PHE A 294 19.31 16.47 -2.22
CA PHE A 294 20.38 17.41 -2.57
C PHE A 294 21.07 17.91 -1.30
N HIS A 295 22.37 18.19 -1.34
CA HIS A 295 23.02 18.85 -0.20
C HIS A 295 22.51 20.30 -0.05
N PRO A 296 22.39 20.87 1.17
CA PRO A 296 21.94 22.25 1.36
C PRO A 296 22.87 23.33 0.75
N GLN A 297 24.09 22.96 0.36
CA GLN A 297 25.03 23.83 -0.36
C GLN A 297 25.07 23.56 -1.88
N PHE A 298 24.16 22.72 -2.41
CA PHE A 298 23.97 22.56 -3.85
C PHE A 298 23.47 23.88 -4.45
N PRO A 299 23.97 24.32 -5.63
CA PRO A 299 24.86 23.62 -6.55
C PRO A 299 26.36 23.80 -6.26
N ALA A 300 26.76 24.63 -5.30
CA ALA A 300 28.16 25.03 -5.09
C ALA A 300 29.11 23.85 -4.79
N ASP A 301 28.63 22.82 -4.08
CA ASP A 301 29.39 21.59 -3.81
C ASP A 301 29.01 20.39 -4.70
N ARG A 302 27.93 20.54 -5.50
CA ARG A 302 27.36 19.53 -6.40
C ARG A 302 26.95 18.21 -5.73
N ARG A 303 26.83 18.13 -4.40
CA ARG A 303 26.57 16.86 -3.69
C ARG A 303 25.10 16.46 -3.72
N TYR A 304 24.89 15.15 -3.85
CA TYR A 304 23.61 14.51 -3.64
C TYR A 304 23.77 13.19 -2.88
N PHE A 305 22.68 12.68 -2.34
CA PHE A 305 22.63 11.45 -1.55
C PHE A 305 21.50 10.57 -2.07
N VAL A 306 21.73 9.26 -2.13
CA VAL A 306 20.74 8.25 -2.52
C VAL A 306 20.59 7.19 -1.42
N LYS A 307 19.35 6.77 -1.18
CA LYS A 307 19.02 5.62 -0.33
C LYS A 307 18.42 4.50 -1.18
N TYR A 308 19.01 3.32 -1.10
CA TYR A 308 18.54 2.14 -1.82
C TYR A 308 18.86 0.84 -1.07
N GLN A 309 18.21 -0.27 -1.43
CA GLN A 309 18.51 -1.60 -0.90
C GLN A 309 19.33 -2.43 -1.89
N ARG A 310 20.32 -3.18 -1.39
CA ARG A 310 21.07 -4.22 -2.14
C ARG A 310 21.02 -5.56 -1.40
N VAL A 311 21.30 -6.66 -2.08
CA VAL A 311 21.58 -7.95 -1.42
C VAL A 311 23.09 -8.12 -1.33
N GLU A 312 23.58 -8.48 -0.15
CA GLU A 312 25.00 -8.75 0.10
C GLU A 312 25.15 -9.92 1.06
N ASN A 313 25.93 -10.93 0.67
CA ASN A 313 26.07 -12.20 1.40
C ASN A 313 24.71 -12.82 1.80
N GLY A 314 23.69 -12.63 0.97
CA GLY A 314 22.33 -13.11 1.20
C GLY A 314 21.40 -12.19 1.98
N GLN A 315 21.97 -11.25 2.73
CA GLN A 315 21.22 -10.31 3.56
C GLN A 315 20.77 -9.09 2.74
N LEU A 316 19.57 -8.57 3.02
CA LEU A 316 19.17 -7.27 2.48
C LEU A 316 19.87 -6.17 3.28
N VAL A 317 20.53 -5.24 2.59
CA VAL A 317 21.27 -4.14 3.20
C VAL A 317 20.70 -2.83 2.65
N THR A 318 20.24 -1.95 3.55
CA THR A 318 19.90 -0.57 3.19
C THR A 318 21.16 0.28 3.18
N VAL A 319 21.37 0.99 2.08
CA VAL A 319 22.59 1.73 1.74
C VAL A 319 22.27 3.21 1.61
N VAL A 320 23.14 4.07 2.14
CA VAL A 320 23.17 5.49 1.80
C VAL A 320 24.51 5.82 1.14
N GLU A 321 24.50 6.26 -0.11
CA GLU A 321 25.68 6.71 -0.85
C GLU A 321 25.59 8.22 -1.15
N GLN A 322 26.72 8.93 -1.07
CA GLN A 322 26.89 10.30 -1.58
C GLN A 322 27.50 10.28 -2.98
N GLY A 323 26.89 10.99 -3.93
CA GLY A 323 27.42 11.25 -5.27
C GLY A 323 27.68 12.72 -5.55
N LEU A 324 28.10 13.01 -6.78
CA LEU A 324 28.32 14.36 -7.30
C LEU A 324 27.62 14.55 -8.64
N PHE A 325 27.04 15.73 -8.86
CA PHE A 325 26.66 16.17 -10.20
C PHE A 325 27.90 16.59 -11.01
N ALA A 326 27.78 16.55 -12.34
CA ALA A 326 28.69 17.21 -13.27
C ALA A 326 28.74 18.74 -13.02
N GLU A 327 29.74 19.42 -13.58
CA GLU A 327 29.96 20.85 -13.33
C GLU A 327 28.83 21.76 -13.83
N ASP A 328 28.02 21.29 -14.78
CA ASP A 328 26.84 21.98 -15.30
C ASP A 328 25.54 21.69 -14.51
N ALA A 329 25.61 20.79 -13.52
CA ALA A 329 24.48 20.26 -12.76
C ALA A 329 23.41 19.50 -13.60
N LEU A 330 23.73 19.10 -14.84
CA LEU A 330 22.79 18.45 -15.78
C LEU A 330 23.14 16.98 -16.09
N ALA A 331 24.11 16.40 -15.39
CA ALA A 331 24.45 14.98 -15.45
C ALA A 331 25.04 14.49 -14.12
N GLU A 332 25.16 13.18 -13.92
CA GLU A 332 26.01 12.62 -12.87
C GLU A 332 27.50 12.78 -13.24
N SER A 333 28.36 12.94 -12.25
CA SER A 333 29.79 13.22 -12.43
C SER A 333 30.63 12.08 -13.01
N GLY A 334 30.14 10.83 -12.97
CA GLY A 334 30.92 9.61 -13.25
C GLY A 334 31.93 9.24 -12.16
N GLN A 335 31.97 9.97 -11.03
CA GLN A 335 32.90 9.69 -9.94
C GLN A 335 32.40 8.54 -9.05
N ALA A 336 33.33 7.84 -8.41
CA ALA A 336 32.98 6.80 -7.45
C ALA A 336 32.23 7.42 -6.26
N ARG A 337 30.99 6.96 -6.04
CA ARG A 337 30.16 7.41 -4.93
C ARG A 337 30.75 6.95 -3.59
N LYS A 338 30.60 7.80 -2.58
CA LYS A 338 31.10 7.60 -1.21
C LYS A 338 30.01 6.93 -0.38
N LEU A 339 30.22 5.69 0.03
CA LEU A 339 29.36 5.01 1.01
C LEU A 339 29.33 5.83 2.32
N LEU A 340 28.13 6.05 2.87
CA LEU A 340 27.94 6.72 4.16
C LEU A 340 27.43 5.74 5.22
N LEU A 341 26.30 5.09 4.95
CA LEU A 341 25.67 4.11 5.83
C LEU A 341 25.49 2.80 5.07
N ASP A 342 25.80 1.71 5.76
CA ASP A 342 25.53 0.34 5.36
C ASP A 342 24.79 -0.30 6.54
N MET A 343 23.51 -0.63 6.33
CA MET A 343 22.59 -1.02 7.40
C MET A 343 21.96 -2.37 7.04
N PRO A 344 22.56 -3.49 7.49
CA PRO A 344 22.01 -4.82 7.27
C PRO A 344 20.64 -4.96 7.96
N GLY A 345 19.62 -5.33 7.20
CA GLY A 345 18.27 -5.60 7.68
C GLY A 345 18.10 -7.07 8.10
N VAL A 346 17.05 -7.36 8.86
CA VAL A 346 16.75 -8.73 9.33
C VAL A 346 15.78 -9.48 8.41
N THR A 347 14.92 -8.76 7.71
CA THR A 347 14.04 -9.28 6.65
C THR A 347 14.22 -8.48 5.36
N GLN A 348 13.36 -8.72 4.36
CA GLN A 348 13.38 -7.96 3.10
C GLN A 348 12.59 -6.65 3.16
N ASP A 349 11.98 -6.37 4.30
CA ASP A 349 10.83 -5.48 4.44
C ASP A 349 11.11 -4.36 5.44
N HIS A 350 10.16 -3.44 5.61
CA HIS A 350 10.25 -2.30 6.55
C HIS A 350 11.59 -1.55 6.46
N ASN A 351 11.99 -1.20 5.25
CA ASN A 351 13.25 -0.50 5.04
C ASN A 351 13.07 1.01 5.22
N GLY A 352 11.84 1.53 5.05
CA GLY A 352 11.56 2.95 4.89
C GLY A 352 12.21 3.54 3.63
N GLY A 353 11.84 4.76 3.25
CA GLY A 353 12.30 5.33 1.97
C GLY A 353 13.10 6.63 2.06
N CYS A 354 12.91 7.45 3.09
CA CYS A 354 13.19 8.88 2.99
C CYS A 354 14.58 9.31 3.48
N LEU A 355 15.12 10.30 2.75
CA LEU A 355 16.28 11.13 3.10
C LEU A 355 15.80 12.58 3.03
N GLU A 356 16.07 13.38 4.06
CA GLU A 356 15.89 14.84 4.00
C GLU A 356 16.99 15.55 4.76
N PHE A 357 17.28 16.80 4.37
CA PHE A 357 18.12 17.67 5.19
C PHE A 357 17.27 18.47 6.17
N GLY A 358 17.68 18.46 7.43
CA GLY A 358 17.06 19.29 8.46
C GLY A 358 17.39 20.77 8.28
N PRO A 359 16.64 21.67 8.96
CA PRO A 359 16.94 23.11 9.01
C PRO A 359 18.29 23.42 9.70
N ASP A 360 18.88 22.43 10.37
CA ASP A 360 20.20 22.44 10.99
C ASP A 360 21.35 22.06 10.03
N GLY A 361 21.04 21.67 8.78
CA GLY A 361 22.01 21.23 7.78
C GLY A 361 22.44 19.76 7.91
N MET A 362 21.84 18.99 8.81
CA MET A 362 22.17 17.56 9.00
C MET A 362 21.35 16.69 8.06
N LEU A 363 21.92 15.56 7.63
CA LEU A 363 21.18 14.55 6.86
C LEU A 363 20.39 13.67 7.83
N TYR A 364 19.07 13.65 7.67
CA TYR A 364 18.17 12.75 8.36
C TYR A 364 17.87 11.54 7.49
N VAL A 365 17.88 10.35 8.09
CA VAL A 365 17.67 9.07 7.40
C VAL A 365 16.62 8.28 8.15
N GLY A 366 15.48 8.03 7.49
CA GLY A 366 14.45 7.14 8.04
C GLY A 366 14.84 5.69 7.78
N MET A 367 14.79 4.85 8.80
CA MET A 367 15.09 3.42 8.71
C MET A 367 14.02 2.64 9.47
N GLY A 368 13.27 1.79 8.79
CA GLY A 368 12.27 0.93 9.44
C GLY A 368 12.93 -0.20 10.23
N ASP A 369 12.11 -0.99 10.93
CA ASP A 369 12.57 -2.01 11.86
C ASP A 369 13.23 -3.22 11.18
N THR A 370 12.97 -3.44 9.89
CA THR A 370 13.30 -4.67 9.12
C THR A 370 12.95 -5.96 9.86
N GLY A 371 12.00 -5.87 10.79
CA GLY A 371 11.58 -6.94 11.67
C GLY A 371 10.55 -7.81 10.97
N PRO A 372 10.53 -9.13 11.27
CA PRO A 372 9.38 -9.95 10.92
C PRO A 372 8.17 -9.53 11.77
N GLN A 373 6.98 -9.95 11.35
CA GLN A 373 5.69 -9.50 11.89
C GLN A 373 5.67 -9.35 13.43
N ARG A 374 5.16 -8.22 13.91
CA ARG A 374 5.10 -7.75 15.31
C ARG A 374 6.46 -7.52 15.97
N ASP A 375 7.54 -7.26 15.22
CA ASP A 375 8.90 -6.99 15.72
C ASP A 375 9.29 -7.82 16.97
N PRO A 376 9.45 -9.15 16.84
CA PRO A 376 9.71 -10.04 17.98
C PRO A 376 11.06 -9.81 18.66
N ARG A 377 11.82 -8.81 18.20
CA ARG A 377 13.15 -8.40 18.68
C ARG A 377 13.14 -7.01 19.31
N GLY A 378 12.07 -6.24 19.08
CA GLY A 378 11.96 -4.87 19.53
C GLY A 378 13.04 -4.01 18.89
N HIS A 379 13.40 -4.22 17.61
CA HIS A 379 14.28 -3.32 16.87
C HIS A 379 13.82 -1.86 17.00
N GLY A 380 12.51 -1.60 16.88
CA GLY A 380 11.92 -0.28 17.11
C GLY A 380 12.36 0.33 18.45
N GLN A 381 12.27 -0.47 19.52
CA GLN A 381 12.61 -0.09 20.91
C GLN A 381 14.10 -0.22 21.27
N ASN A 382 14.89 -1.01 20.52
CA ASN A 382 16.29 -1.28 20.80
C ASN A 382 17.16 -0.13 20.27
N LEU A 383 17.95 0.47 21.16
CA LEU A 383 18.82 1.59 20.83
C LEU A 383 20.20 1.16 20.32
N ASP A 384 20.60 -0.10 20.46
CA ASP A 384 21.91 -0.61 20.01
C ASP A 384 21.95 -0.88 18.49
N THR A 385 20.81 -0.75 17.82
CA THR A 385 20.65 -0.88 16.37
C THR A 385 20.18 0.42 15.70
N LEU A 386 20.42 0.53 14.39
CA LEU A 386 19.95 1.64 13.54
C LEU A 386 18.54 1.40 12.97
N LEU A 387 17.95 0.23 13.22
CA LEU A 387 16.65 -0.21 12.70
C LEU A 387 15.47 0.36 13.52
N GLY A 388 14.40 0.81 12.87
CA GLY A 388 13.21 1.38 13.51
C GLY A 388 13.46 2.75 14.13
N LYS A 389 14.14 3.63 13.37
CA LYS A 389 14.72 4.92 13.80
C LYS A 389 14.54 6.01 12.75
N ILE A 390 14.51 7.25 13.21
CA ILE A 390 15.06 8.38 12.44
C ILE A 390 16.50 8.59 12.92
N LEU A 391 17.46 8.56 11.99
CA LEU A 391 18.88 8.86 12.23
C LEU A 391 19.19 10.30 11.83
N ARG A 392 20.23 10.90 12.42
CA ARG A 392 20.74 12.24 12.10
C ARG A 392 22.25 12.24 12.08
N ILE A 393 22.85 12.58 10.93
CA ILE A 393 24.30 12.58 10.72
C ILE A 393 24.80 13.86 10.03
N ASP A 394 26.04 14.25 10.34
CA ASP A 394 26.78 15.32 9.68
C ASP A 394 27.59 14.72 8.53
N VAL A 395 27.27 15.10 7.29
CA VAL A 395 27.94 14.60 6.07
C VAL A 395 29.12 15.45 5.61
N ASP A 396 29.34 16.61 6.24
CA ASP A 396 30.49 17.51 6.03
C ASP A 396 31.69 17.09 6.88
N GLY A 397 31.44 16.59 8.10
CA GLY A 397 32.44 15.96 8.95
C GLY A 397 32.75 14.50 8.57
N ALA A 398 33.97 14.05 8.87
CA ALA A 398 34.32 12.62 8.91
C ALA A 398 35.06 12.35 10.23
N THR A 399 34.69 11.29 10.96
CA THR A 399 35.18 11.04 12.32
C THR A 399 35.69 9.62 12.50
N GLY A 400 37.01 9.47 12.63
CA GLY A 400 37.66 8.17 12.70
C GLY A 400 37.46 7.41 11.39
N ASP A 401 36.99 6.16 11.48
CA ASP A 401 36.69 5.33 10.31
C ASP A 401 35.31 5.64 9.70
N ARG A 402 34.48 6.49 10.34
CA ARG A 402 33.17 6.85 9.79
C ARG A 402 33.32 7.94 8.71
N PRO A 403 32.69 7.74 7.53
CA PRO A 403 32.71 8.72 6.43
C PRO A 403 31.81 9.94 6.69
N TYR A 404 31.12 9.98 7.82
CA TYR A 404 30.30 11.07 8.37
C TYR A 404 30.73 11.36 9.82
N ALA A 405 30.29 12.48 10.38
CA ALA A 405 30.35 12.78 11.81
C ALA A 405 28.96 12.62 12.46
N VAL A 406 28.94 12.42 13.78
CA VAL A 406 27.68 12.44 14.55
C VAL A 406 27.60 13.76 15.30
N PRO A 407 26.51 14.54 15.14
CA PRO A 407 26.32 15.78 15.88
C PRO A 407 26.39 15.57 17.39
N ALA A 408 27.08 16.45 18.11
CA ALA A 408 27.32 16.31 19.55
C ALA A 408 26.05 16.51 20.40
N ASP A 409 25.00 17.09 19.81
CA ASP A 409 23.66 17.30 20.35
C ASP A 409 22.68 16.16 20.04
N ASN A 410 23.10 15.08 19.36
CA ASN A 410 22.24 13.91 19.14
C ASN A 410 21.84 13.29 20.51
N PRO A 411 20.55 12.97 20.75
CA PRO A 411 20.02 12.62 22.07
C PRO A 411 20.64 11.39 22.75
N PHE A 412 21.29 10.52 21.98
CA PHE A 412 21.85 9.25 22.47
C PHE A 412 23.40 9.25 22.51
N VAL A 413 24.06 10.37 22.23
CA VAL A 413 25.52 10.49 22.33
C VAL A 413 26.01 10.21 23.75
N GLY A 414 26.97 9.28 23.88
CA GLY A 414 27.55 8.89 25.17
C GLY A 414 26.69 7.95 26.02
N ARG A 415 25.47 7.59 25.58
CA ARG A 415 24.67 6.56 26.25
C ARG A 415 25.20 5.17 25.91
N GLN A 416 25.58 4.40 26.93
CA GLN A 416 26.04 3.02 26.75
C GLN A 416 24.90 2.14 26.20
N GLY A 417 25.21 1.30 25.19
CA GLY A 417 24.22 0.44 24.52
C GLY A 417 23.22 1.22 23.64
N ALA A 418 23.62 2.40 23.15
CA ALA A 418 22.84 3.17 22.20
C ALA A 418 23.72 3.65 21.04
N ARG A 419 23.17 3.63 19.83
CA ARG A 419 23.78 4.16 18.62
C ARG A 419 23.71 5.69 18.65
N PRO A 420 24.84 6.41 18.60
CA PRO A 420 24.84 7.87 18.71
C PRO A 420 24.23 8.54 17.46
N GLU A 421 24.09 7.80 16.36
CA GLU A 421 23.41 8.26 15.13
C GLU A 421 21.89 8.50 15.30
N ILE A 422 21.26 7.95 16.35
CA ILE A 422 19.80 8.02 16.54
C ILE A 422 19.36 9.46 16.88
N TRP A 423 18.32 9.93 16.18
CA TRP A 423 17.55 11.12 16.56
C TRP A 423 16.28 10.74 17.33
N ALA A 424 15.45 9.87 16.77
CA ALA A 424 14.22 9.38 17.37
C ALA A 424 14.04 7.88 17.08
N TYR A 425 13.20 7.19 17.86
CA TYR A 425 13.06 5.74 17.81
C TYR A 425 11.63 5.26 18.05
N GLY A 426 11.40 3.95 17.90
CA GLY A 426 10.07 3.36 18.06
C GLY A 426 9.20 3.49 16.82
N PHE A 427 9.79 3.37 15.62
CA PHE A 427 9.07 3.36 14.34
C PHE A 427 9.01 1.95 13.74
N ARG A 428 8.00 1.69 12.91
CA ARG A 428 7.88 0.46 12.11
C ARG A 428 8.50 0.62 10.72
N GLU A 429 7.93 1.49 9.89
CA GLU A 429 8.38 1.84 8.55
C GLU A 429 8.11 3.34 8.26
N PRO A 430 9.02 4.24 8.69
CA PRO A 430 8.89 5.68 8.43
C PRO A 430 9.16 5.94 6.93
N TRP A 431 8.09 6.05 6.15
CA TRP A 431 8.14 5.97 4.69
C TRP A 431 8.58 7.30 4.04
N ARG A 432 7.85 8.38 4.35
CA ARG A 432 8.24 9.78 4.09
C ARG A 432 8.15 10.60 5.35
N PHE A 433 9.12 11.49 5.50
CA PHE A 433 9.09 12.55 6.49
C PHE A 433 9.58 13.85 5.86
N THR A 434 9.14 14.98 6.41
CA THR A 434 9.53 16.30 5.94
C THR A 434 9.69 17.26 7.11
N PHE A 435 10.52 18.29 6.91
CA PHE A 435 10.61 19.41 7.85
C PHE A 435 9.69 20.54 7.39
N ASP A 436 8.88 21.07 8.31
CA ASP A 436 8.19 22.32 8.07
C ASP A 436 9.21 23.46 7.97
N ARG A 437 9.35 24.04 6.77
CA ARG A 437 10.30 25.13 6.48
C ARG A 437 10.07 26.40 7.33
N ALA A 438 8.93 26.55 7.99
CA ALA A 438 8.64 27.69 8.86
C ALA A 438 8.97 27.45 10.34
N THR A 439 8.80 26.22 10.85
CA THR A 439 8.96 25.90 12.28
C THR A 439 10.16 25.01 12.59
N GLY A 440 10.66 24.27 11.60
CA GLY A 440 11.68 23.24 11.77
C GLY A 440 11.16 21.93 12.37
N GLU A 441 9.84 21.77 12.51
CA GLU A 441 9.24 20.55 13.05
C GLU A 441 9.26 19.40 12.03
N LEU A 442 9.58 18.19 12.52
CA LEU A 442 9.67 16.97 11.72
C LEU A 442 8.33 16.23 11.71
N TRP A 443 7.73 16.13 10.53
CA TRP A 443 6.50 15.36 10.29
C TRP A 443 6.85 14.02 9.62
N VAL A 444 6.30 12.91 10.11
CA VAL A 444 6.58 11.56 9.61
C VAL A 444 5.25 10.84 9.30
N GLY A 445 5.18 10.10 8.20
CA GLY A 445 4.21 9.01 8.04
C GLY A 445 4.87 7.68 8.37
N ASP A 446 4.36 6.97 9.38
CA ASP A 446 4.83 5.63 9.77
C ASP A 446 3.78 4.58 9.38
N VAL A 447 4.19 3.61 8.56
CA VAL A 447 3.29 2.57 8.07
C VAL A 447 3.13 1.50 9.15
N GLY A 448 1.93 1.42 9.71
CA GLY A 448 1.56 0.44 10.74
C GLY A 448 1.44 -0.98 10.18
N GLN A 449 0.95 -1.91 11.00
CA GLN A 449 0.96 -3.33 10.66
C GLN A 449 -0.42 -3.92 10.31
N ASP A 450 -1.34 -3.92 11.26
CA ASP A 450 -2.57 -4.72 11.22
C ASP A 450 -3.83 -3.85 11.38
N GLN A 451 -3.76 -2.76 12.16
CA GLN A 451 -4.95 -2.04 12.66
C GLN A 451 -5.01 -0.56 12.25
N TYR A 452 -3.88 0.14 12.26
CA TYR A 452 -3.85 1.59 12.09
C TYR A 452 -2.68 2.07 11.24
N GLU A 453 -2.86 3.23 10.63
CA GLU A 453 -1.84 4.01 9.93
C GLU A 453 -1.67 5.38 10.62
N GLU A 454 -0.46 5.95 10.57
CA GLU A 454 -0.06 6.99 11.53
C GLU A 454 0.66 8.20 10.90
N VAL A 455 0.43 9.39 11.46
CA VAL A 455 1.22 10.60 11.17
C VAL A 455 1.72 11.20 12.48
N ASP A 456 3.04 11.34 12.59
CA ASP A 456 3.74 11.78 13.78
C ASP A 456 4.34 13.17 13.66
N LEU A 457 4.53 13.80 14.83
CA LEU A 457 5.28 15.05 15.00
C LEU A 457 6.45 14.78 15.96
N VAL A 458 7.64 14.65 15.42
CA VAL A 458 8.75 13.92 16.04
C VAL A 458 9.82 14.86 16.62
N GLY A 459 9.99 14.81 17.94
CA GLY A 459 11.07 15.46 18.68
C GLY A 459 12.33 14.59 18.80
N GLY A 460 13.45 15.24 19.12
CA GLY A 460 14.72 14.55 19.41
C GLY A 460 14.65 13.76 20.72
N GLY A 461 14.96 12.47 20.65
CA GLY A 461 14.99 11.53 21.78
C GLY A 461 13.67 10.82 22.04
N GLU A 462 12.62 11.16 21.28
CA GLU A 462 11.28 10.61 21.46
C GLU A 462 11.14 9.16 20.98
N ASN A 463 10.20 8.46 21.61
CA ASN A 463 9.82 7.08 21.34
C ASN A 463 8.40 7.05 20.77
N GLN A 464 8.23 6.77 19.48
CA GLN A 464 6.92 6.81 18.80
C GLN A 464 6.09 5.53 18.99
N GLY A 465 6.48 4.63 19.90
CA GLY A 465 5.60 3.56 20.36
C GLY A 465 5.88 2.16 19.80
N TRP A 466 6.27 2.01 18.53
CA TRP A 466 6.37 0.68 17.91
C TRP A 466 7.42 -0.21 18.59
N ASN A 467 7.14 -1.47 18.95
CA ASN A 467 5.90 -2.25 18.76
C ASN A 467 4.99 -2.34 20.00
N VAL A 468 5.15 -1.43 20.97
CA VAL A 468 4.30 -1.38 22.17
C VAL A 468 2.91 -0.84 21.83
N PHE A 469 2.84 0.10 20.90
CA PHE A 469 1.62 0.68 20.34
C PHE A 469 1.59 0.53 18.82
N GLU A 470 0.39 0.52 18.26
CA GLU A 470 0.07 0.76 16.84
C GLU A 470 -1.08 1.77 16.85
N GLY A 471 -0.86 2.98 16.35
CA GLY A 471 -1.75 4.11 16.52
C GLY A 471 -1.89 4.50 17.98
N HIS A 472 -3.13 4.87 18.35
CA HIS A 472 -3.50 5.04 19.75
C HIS A 472 -3.71 3.70 20.49
N ALA A 473 -3.59 2.55 19.83
CA ALA A 473 -3.92 1.24 20.40
C ALA A 473 -2.70 0.55 21.03
N PRO A 474 -2.82 -0.02 22.24
CA PRO A 474 -1.82 -0.95 22.77
C PRO A 474 -1.70 -2.20 21.88
N PHE A 475 -0.49 -2.55 21.48
CA PHE A 475 -0.21 -3.61 20.50
C PHE A 475 0.60 -4.79 21.07
N SER A 476 1.55 -4.51 21.98
CA SER A 476 2.37 -5.54 22.63
C SER A 476 2.93 -5.06 23.97
N ASP A 477 2.79 -5.86 25.02
CA ASP A 477 3.49 -5.60 26.28
C ASP A 477 4.96 -6.12 26.28
N GLN A 478 5.42 -6.81 25.22
CA GLN A 478 6.74 -7.47 25.19
C GLN A 478 7.93 -6.53 25.43
N TYR A 479 7.88 -5.31 24.89
CA TYR A 479 8.92 -4.28 25.04
C TYR A 479 8.46 -3.06 25.83
N ARG A 480 7.33 -3.20 26.54
CA ARG A 480 6.77 -2.13 27.36
C ARG A 480 7.63 -1.92 28.60
N ARG A 481 8.09 -0.68 28.79
CA ARG A 481 8.94 -0.27 29.91
C ARG A 481 8.12 0.60 30.86
N GLU A 482 8.14 0.27 32.15
CA GLU A 482 7.45 1.06 33.17
C GLU A 482 8.09 2.45 33.29
N GLY A 483 7.27 3.51 33.25
CA GLY A 483 7.73 4.90 33.31
C GLY A 483 8.32 5.45 32.00
N GLU A 484 8.40 4.65 30.94
CA GLU A 484 8.76 5.14 29.60
C GLU A 484 7.64 5.99 29.02
N VAL A 485 7.99 7.10 28.37
CA VAL A 485 7.04 7.95 27.64
C VAL A 485 7.01 7.50 26.19
N TYR A 486 5.86 6.99 25.77
CA TYR A 486 5.54 6.71 24.38
C TYR A 486 4.74 7.90 23.84
N VAL A 487 5.21 8.50 22.74
CA VAL A 487 4.59 9.66 22.11
C VAL A 487 3.49 9.15 21.18
N SER A 488 2.27 9.65 21.36
CA SER A 488 1.16 9.34 20.46
C SER A 488 1.22 10.16 19.17
N PRO A 489 0.75 9.58 18.04
CA PRO A 489 0.70 10.27 16.75
C PRO A 489 -0.21 11.50 16.79
N VAL A 490 -0.03 12.41 15.83
CA VAL A 490 -0.96 13.54 15.59
C VAL A 490 -2.27 13.05 14.97
N LEU A 491 -2.18 12.03 14.12
CA LEU A 491 -3.31 11.37 13.50
C LEU A 491 -3.03 9.87 13.45
N SER A 492 -4.02 9.08 13.85
CA SER A 492 -4.07 7.64 13.57
C SER A 492 -5.41 7.34 12.91
N TYR A 493 -5.43 6.50 11.88
CA TYR A 493 -6.65 6.13 11.16
C TYR A 493 -6.75 4.63 10.89
N SER A 494 -7.97 4.10 10.91
CA SER A 494 -8.24 2.67 10.74
C SER A 494 -8.01 2.18 9.30
N ARG A 495 -7.78 0.86 9.14
CA ARG A 495 -7.60 0.20 7.82
C ARG A 495 -8.72 0.44 6.81
N ARG A 496 -9.93 0.79 7.27
CA ARG A 496 -11.07 1.16 6.42
C ARG A 496 -10.89 2.48 5.66
N LEU A 497 -10.08 3.40 6.19
CA LEU A 497 -9.81 4.70 5.54
C LEU A 497 -8.62 4.62 4.58
N GLY A 498 -7.58 3.87 4.95
CA GLY A 498 -6.37 3.67 4.15
C GLY A 498 -5.49 2.55 4.70
N VAL A 499 -4.49 2.14 3.92
CA VAL A 499 -3.73 0.89 4.11
C VAL A 499 -2.23 1.13 4.28
N SER A 500 -1.70 2.27 3.83
CA SER A 500 -0.26 2.57 3.89
C SER A 500 -0.09 4.08 3.72
N VAL A 501 0.19 4.77 4.82
CA VAL A 501 0.39 6.21 4.86
C VAL A 501 1.65 6.58 4.07
N THR A 502 1.48 7.49 3.12
CA THR A 502 2.61 7.99 2.32
C THR A 502 3.45 8.98 3.11
N GLY A 503 2.85 9.71 4.06
CA GLY A 503 3.40 10.95 4.59
C GLY A 503 3.13 12.14 3.64
N GLY A 504 3.75 13.29 3.90
CA GLY A 504 3.38 14.54 3.26
C GLY A 504 4.23 15.75 3.65
N TYR A 505 3.73 16.96 3.34
CA TYR A 505 4.40 18.24 3.56
C TYR A 505 3.49 19.26 4.24
N VAL A 506 4.04 20.12 5.11
CA VAL A 506 3.36 21.36 5.50
C VAL A 506 3.40 22.35 4.35
N TYR A 507 2.24 22.76 3.86
CA TYR A 507 2.15 23.74 2.78
C TYR A 507 2.62 25.12 3.24
N ARG A 508 3.60 25.66 2.53
CA ARG A 508 4.20 26.99 2.75
C ARG A 508 4.31 27.80 1.44
N GLY A 509 3.63 27.36 0.39
CA GLY A 509 3.58 28.04 -0.92
C GLY A 509 2.79 29.35 -0.90
N ALA A 510 2.93 30.11 -1.99
CA ALA A 510 2.37 31.45 -2.09
C ALA A 510 0.95 31.46 -2.68
N ARG A 511 0.59 30.48 -3.51
CA ARG A 511 -0.68 30.48 -4.27
C ARG A 511 -1.90 30.24 -3.38
N ALA A 512 -1.83 29.30 -2.45
CA ALA A 512 -2.96 28.86 -1.63
C ALA A 512 -2.87 29.35 -0.18
N GLN A 513 -3.03 30.66 0.04
CA GLN A 513 -2.91 31.29 1.38
C GLN A 513 -3.83 30.66 2.45
N SER A 514 -4.98 30.09 2.06
CA SER A 514 -5.91 29.35 2.94
C SER A 514 -5.36 28.03 3.50
N MET A 515 -4.35 27.47 2.83
CA MET A 515 -3.71 26.18 3.15
C MET A 515 -2.33 26.36 3.82
N VAL A 516 -1.84 27.60 3.99
CA VAL A 516 -0.54 27.83 4.65
C VAL A 516 -0.58 27.31 6.09
N GLY A 517 0.35 26.42 6.44
CA GLY A 517 0.37 25.74 7.74
C GLY A 517 -0.59 24.55 7.85
N TRP A 518 -1.04 23.99 6.72
CA TRP A 518 -1.71 22.69 6.67
C TRP A 518 -0.74 21.61 6.20
N TYR A 519 -0.69 20.50 6.92
CA TYR A 519 0.01 19.29 6.50
C TYR A 519 -0.86 18.55 5.48
N VAL A 520 -0.38 18.42 4.25
CA VAL A 520 -1.03 17.71 3.14
C VAL A 520 -0.30 16.40 2.91
N PHE A 521 -1.04 15.28 2.97
CA PHE A 521 -0.51 13.92 2.94
C PHE A 521 -1.47 12.98 2.22
N ALA A 522 -1.03 11.76 1.94
CA ALA A 522 -1.83 10.75 1.25
C ALA A 522 -1.67 9.36 1.86
N ASP A 523 -2.49 8.45 1.38
CA ASP A 523 -2.39 7.01 1.58
C ASP A 523 -2.22 6.31 0.23
N PHE A 524 -1.25 5.40 0.16
CA PHE A 524 -0.79 4.77 -1.06
C PHE A 524 -1.91 3.98 -1.76
N GLU A 525 -2.52 2.99 -1.10
CA GLU A 525 -3.51 2.10 -1.73
C GLU A 525 -4.89 2.77 -1.91
N SER A 526 -5.38 3.51 -0.91
CA SER A 526 -6.70 4.15 -1.02
C SER A 526 -6.72 5.35 -1.96
N ARG A 527 -5.52 5.88 -2.28
CA ARG A 527 -5.26 7.06 -3.12
C ARG A 527 -5.87 8.36 -2.58
N ARG A 528 -6.36 8.36 -1.33
CA ARG A 528 -6.92 9.55 -0.66
C ARG A 528 -5.81 10.55 -0.37
N ILE A 529 -6.14 11.82 -0.54
CA ILE A 529 -5.29 12.96 -0.18
C ILE A 529 -6.05 13.73 0.90
N TRP A 530 -5.42 13.85 2.06
CA TRP A 530 -5.95 14.54 3.22
C TRP A 530 -5.14 15.79 3.53
N ALA A 531 -5.77 16.71 4.25
CA ALA A 531 -5.07 17.82 4.88
C ALA A 531 -5.50 17.95 6.33
N MET A 532 -4.60 18.40 7.20
CA MET A 532 -4.91 18.77 8.59
C MET A 532 -4.09 20.00 8.99
N PRO A 533 -4.49 20.79 10.01
CA PRO A 533 -3.64 21.83 10.55
C PRO A 533 -2.31 21.25 11.06
N ALA A 534 -1.17 21.86 10.70
CA ALA A 534 0.14 21.41 11.13
C ALA A 534 0.40 21.81 12.60
N ARG A 535 -0.12 21.00 13.53
CA ARG A 535 0.08 21.09 14.99
C ARG A 535 -0.32 19.77 15.67
N ARG A 536 0.14 19.53 16.91
CA ARG A 536 0.00 18.24 17.63
C ARG A 536 -1.45 17.76 17.85
N ASP A 537 -2.44 18.65 17.88
CA ASP A 537 -3.89 18.33 17.99
C ASP A 537 -4.61 18.36 16.62
N GLY A 538 -3.89 18.57 15.52
CA GLY A 538 -4.45 18.81 14.18
C GLY A 538 -5.23 17.64 13.58
N GLY A 539 -4.93 16.38 13.95
CA GLY A 539 -5.62 15.21 13.39
C GLY A 539 -7.12 15.15 13.69
N ALA A 540 -7.61 15.87 14.71
CA ALA A 540 -9.04 16.03 14.96
C ALA A 540 -9.76 16.83 13.85
N GLU A 541 -9.05 17.72 13.16
CA GLU A 541 -9.51 18.58 12.07
C GLU A 541 -9.07 18.07 10.68
N ALA A 542 -8.63 16.81 10.57
CA ALA A 542 -8.31 16.20 9.28
C ALA A 542 -9.51 16.19 8.32
N ILE A 543 -9.25 16.44 7.04
CA ILE A 543 -10.26 16.54 5.98
C ILE A 543 -9.76 15.92 4.66
N GLU A 544 -10.62 15.21 3.93
CA GLU A 544 -10.30 14.66 2.60
C GLU A 544 -10.41 15.79 1.58
N ILE A 545 -9.25 16.26 1.11
CA ILE A 545 -9.17 17.28 0.09
C ILE A 545 -9.25 16.70 -1.32
N GLY A 546 -9.04 15.40 -1.52
CA GLY A 546 -9.24 14.78 -2.84
C GLY A 546 -8.71 13.36 -2.94
N ARG A 547 -8.58 12.88 -4.18
CA ARG A 547 -8.01 11.56 -4.48
C ARG A 547 -7.16 11.63 -5.74
N CYS A 548 -6.07 10.89 -5.76
CA CYS A 548 -5.28 10.68 -6.97
C CYS A 548 -5.87 9.52 -7.79
N GLU A 549 -5.68 9.53 -9.11
CA GLU A 549 -6.02 8.37 -9.95
C GLU A 549 -5.06 7.18 -9.70
N SER A 550 -3.82 7.48 -9.31
CA SER A 550 -2.70 6.55 -9.08
C SER A 550 -2.30 6.48 -7.60
N ARG A 551 -1.71 5.37 -7.15
CA ARG A 551 -1.16 5.25 -5.79
C ARG A 551 -0.07 6.28 -5.56
N VAL A 552 -0.11 7.00 -4.43
CA VAL A 552 0.80 8.13 -4.16
C VAL A 552 2.02 7.61 -3.39
N SER A 553 3.16 7.43 -4.06
CA SER A 553 4.39 6.89 -3.45
C SER A 553 5.19 7.92 -2.67
N SER A 554 5.03 9.20 -3.00
CA SER A 554 5.70 10.34 -2.38
C SER A 554 4.97 11.64 -2.70
N PHE A 555 5.39 12.71 -2.05
CA PHE A 555 5.16 14.08 -2.51
C PHE A 555 6.48 14.74 -2.89
N MET A 556 6.39 15.87 -3.57
CA MET A 556 7.49 16.83 -3.73
C MET A 556 7.00 18.26 -3.48
N GLN A 557 7.91 19.13 -3.05
CA GLN A 557 7.71 20.56 -2.97
C GLN A 557 8.64 21.26 -3.98
N ASP A 558 8.15 22.25 -4.72
CA ASP A 558 8.99 23.09 -5.58
C ASP A 558 9.63 24.27 -4.83
N LEU A 559 10.53 25.00 -5.49
CA LEU A 559 11.22 26.15 -4.91
C LEU A 559 10.26 27.30 -4.50
N ALA A 560 9.04 27.36 -5.06
CA ALA A 560 8.00 28.31 -4.68
C ALA A 560 7.14 27.84 -3.50
N GLY A 561 7.30 26.59 -3.05
CA GLY A 561 6.55 25.99 -1.95
C GLY A 561 5.25 25.30 -2.36
N GLU A 562 5.00 25.16 -3.67
CA GLU A 562 3.83 24.44 -4.19
C GLU A 562 4.07 22.93 -4.16
N LEU A 563 3.00 22.14 -4.03
CA LEU A 563 3.06 20.70 -3.77
C LEU A 563 2.60 19.86 -4.95
N TYR A 564 3.24 18.70 -5.10
CA TYR A 564 2.93 17.73 -6.15
C TYR A 564 2.92 16.31 -5.57
N ALA A 565 2.00 15.47 -6.01
CA ALA A 565 1.95 14.04 -5.68
C ALA A 565 2.71 13.22 -6.73
N VAL A 566 3.47 12.22 -6.28
CA VAL A 566 4.20 11.26 -7.13
C VAL A 566 3.33 10.03 -7.33
N GLY A 567 2.79 9.85 -8.55
CA GLY A 567 1.89 8.76 -8.90
C GLY A 567 2.64 7.52 -9.38
N PHE A 568 2.61 6.47 -8.57
CA PHE A 568 3.39 5.26 -8.72
C PHE A 568 3.02 4.44 -9.98
N ASP A 569 1.75 4.05 -10.12
CA ASP A 569 1.29 3.19 -11.23
C ASP A 569 1.15 3.96 -12.56
N SER A 570 0.91 5.26 -12.47
CA SER A 570 0.71 6.14 -13.64
C SER A 570 2.02 6.67 -14.24
N GLY A 571 3.11 6.65 -13.47
CA GLY A 571 4.36 7.31 -13.83
C GLY A 571 4.31 8.85 -13.83
N LYS A 572 3.19 9.45 -13.41
CA LYS A 572 2.94 10.89 -13.49
C LYS A 572 3.24 11.60 -12.18
N ILE A 573 3.67 12.86 -12.29
CA ILE A 573 3.80 13.79 -11.17
C ILE A 573 2.64 14.78 -11.27
N TYR A 574 1.81 14.90 -10.24
CA TYR A 574 0.58 15.71 -10.28
C TYR A 574 0.74 16.97 -9.43
N HIS A 575 0.62 18.15 -10.01
CA HIS A 575 0.47 19.40 -9.26
C HIS A 575 -0.87 19.41 -8.52
N LEU A 576 -0.85 19.75 -7.23
CA LEU A 576 -2.05 19.95 -6.42
C LEU A 576 -2.42 21.45 -6.46
N ASP A 577 -3.49 21.84 -7.15
CA ASP A 577 -3.96 23.23 -7.09
C ASP A 577 -4.72 23.51 -5.79
N LEU A 578 -3.96 23.67 -4.71
CA LEU A 578 -4.47 23.92 -3.36
C LEU A 578 -5.24 25.24 -3.24
N ALA A 579 -5.17 26.14 -4.23
CA ALA A 579 -5.91 27.40 -4.22
C ALA A 579 -7.42 27.23 -4.50
N THR A 580 -7.83 26.08 -5.06
CA THR A 580 -9.26 25.75 -5.27
C THR A 580 -9.91 25.14 -4.02
N VAL A 581 -9.11 24.68 -3.06
CA VAL A 581 -9.58 23.90 -1.90
C VAL A 581 -10.38 24.77 -0.92
N ASP A 582 -11.64 24.38 -0.72
CA ASP A 582 -12.47 24.88 0.37
C ASP A 582 -12.54 23.80 1.45
N ARG A 583 -11.66 23.93 2.44
CA ARG A 583 -11.49 23.03 3.59
C ARG A 583 -12.60 23.12 4.66
N ARG A 584 -13.77 23.67 4.35
CA ARG A 584 -14.94 23.51 5.23
C ARG A 584 -15.39 22.05 5.18
N PRO A 585 -15.53 21.34 6.32
CA PRO A 585 -16.02 19.97 6.33
C PRO A 585 -17.46 19.95 5.84
N LEU A 586 -17.73 19.08 4.88
CA LEU A 586 -19.10 18.77 4.50
C LEU A 586 -19.68 17.77 5.50
N ALA A 587 -20.74 18.18 6.17
CA ALA A 587 -21.62 17.26 6.86
C ALA A 587 -22.45 16.50 5.82
N MET A 588 -22.47 15.18 5.93
CA MET A 588 -23.45 14.36 5.24
C MET A 588 -24.80 14.57 5.91
N ILE A 589 -25.81 14.99 5.15
CA ILE A 589 -27.18 15.14 5.62
C ILE A 589 -28.06 14.20 4.79
N ALA A 590 -28.64 13.20 5.46
CA ALA A 590 -29.61 12.31 4.84
C ALA A 590 -30.87 13.09 4.43
N MET A 591 -31.15 13.13 3.13
CA MET A 591 -32.41 13.57 2.54
C MET A 591 -33.40 12.38 2.46
N ALA A 592 -32.84 11.19 2.26
CA ALA A 592 -33.49 9.90 2.45
C ALA A 592 -32.47 8.95 3.09
N ASP A 593 -32.68 8.56 4.34
CA ASP A 593 -31.77 7.73 5.15
C ASP A 593 -31.46 6.36 4.51
N THR A 594 -30.29 5.82 4.83
CA THR A 594 -29.85 4.44 4.58
C THR A 594 -29.94 3.61 5.86
N ALA A 595 -29.71 2.31 5.75
CA ALA A 595 -29.61 1.39 6.87
C ALA A 595 -28.46 1.72 7.82
N GLU A 596 -27.47 2.52 7.40
CA GLU A 596 -26.36 3.00 8.24
C GLU A 596 -26.86 3.79 9.45
N GLN A 597 -27.76 4.77 9.23
CA GLN A 597 -28.21 5.66 10.31
C GLN A 597 -29.32 5.05 11.17
N GLY A 598 -30.02 4.01 10.70
CA GLY A 598 -31.10 3.38 11.45
C GLY A 598 -31.88 2.31 10.69
N ALA A 599 -32.94 1.80 11.31
CA ALA A 599 -33.87 0.88 10.65
C ALA A 599 -34.88 1.68 9.80
N VAL A 600 -34.63 1.77 8.50
CA VAL A 600 -35.44 2.56 7.55
C VAL A 600 -36.36 1.63 6.77
N LEU A 601 -37.68 1.78 6.85
CA LEU A 601 -38.62 0.80 6.29
C LEU A 601 -38.80 0.95 4.76
N TRP A 602 -38.73 -0.18 4.05
CA TRP A 602 -39.00 -0.31 2.63
C TRP A 602 -40.17 -1.26 2.37
N ARG A 603 -41.00 -0.93 1.39
CA ARG A 603 -41.90 -1.90 0.74
C ARG A 603 -41.08 -2.73 -0.23
N TYR A 604 -41.34 -4.03 -0.30
CA TYR A 604 -40.63 -4.91 -1.23
C TYR A 604 -41.44 -6.08 -1.78
N THR A 605 -41.05 -6.50 -2.98
CA THR A 605 -41.45 -7.77 -3.61
C THR A 605 -40.22 -8.49 -4.18
N GLN A 606 -40.36 -9.80 -4.36
CA GLN A 606 -39.39 -10.68 -5.03
C GLN A 606 -40.02 -11.32 -6.28
N ASP A 607 -41.29 -11.01 -6.54
CA ASP A 607 -42.04 -11.35 -7.74
C ASP A 607 -42.08 -10.09 -8.62
N ALA A 608 -41.76 -10.22 -9.90
CA ALA A 608 -41.65 -9.10 -10.82
C ALA A 608 -42.98 -8.29 -10.91
N PRO A 609 -42.96 -6.99 -10.60
CA PRO A 609 -44.16 -6.14 -10.64
C PRO A 609 -44.47 -5.63 -12.06
N GLU A 610 -45.55 -4.86 -12.21
CA GLU A 610 -45.93 -4.21 -13.47
C GLU A 610 -44.89 -3.16 -13.91
N GLU A 611 -44.78 -2.86 -15.21
CA GLU A 611 -43.68 -2.03 -15.75
C GLU A 611 -43.60 -0.61 -15.16
N ASP A 612 -44.72 -0.05 -14.69
CA ASP A 612 -44.81 1.27 -14.08
C ASP A 612 -44.57 1.28 -12.56
N TRP A 613 -44.14 0.15 -11.98
CA TRP A 613 -43.81 0.02 -10.56
C TRP A 613 -42.87 1.09 -9.97
N PRO A 614 -41.99 1.82 -10.69
CA PRO A 614 -41.19 2.89 -10.08
C PRO A 614 -41.98 4.20 -9.88
N ALA A 615 -43.19 4.33 -10.44
CA ALA A 615 -43.95 5.58 -10.45
C ALA A 615 -44.34 6.06 -9.05
N ILE A 616 -44.38 7.38 -8.85
CA ILE A 616 -44.75 7.99 -7.57
C ILE A 616 -46.22 7.68 -7.18
N ASP A 617 -47.06 7.37 -8.15
CA ASP A 617 -48.50 7.07 -8.01
C ASP A 617 -48.80 5.56 -7.82
N TYR A 618 -47.82 4.68 -8.03
CA TYR A 618 -48.01 3.22 -8.01
C TYR A 618 -48.39 2.70 -6.61
N ASP A 619 -49.37 1.80 -6.55
CA ASP A 619 -49.89 1.20 -5.30
C ASP A 619 -49.08 -0.05 -4.91
N ASP A 620 -48.29 0.08 -3.85
CA ASP A 620 -47.48 -0.99 -3.26
C ASP A 620 -48.04 -1.48 -1.90
N ALA A 621 -49.32 -1.19 -1.60
CA ALA A 621 -49.91 -1.53 -0.29
C ALA A 621 -49.82 -3.02 0.06
N ASP A 622 -49.95 -3.90 -0.94
CA ASP A 622 -49.85 -5.36 -0.84
C ASP A 622 -48.41 -5.89 -0.79
N TRP A 623 -47.40 -5.04 -1.00
CA TRP A 623 -45.98 -5.44 -0.90
C TRP A 623 -45.57 -5.66 0.56
N ARG A 624 -44.61 -6.55 0.79
CA ARG A 624 -44.06 -6.84 2.12
C ARG A 624 -43.34 -5.60 2.67
N LEU A 625 -43.23 -5.45 3.99
CA LEU A 625 -42.59 -4.29 4.63
C LEU A 625 -41.46 -4.77 5.56
N ALA A 626 -40.24 -4.27 5.38
CA ALA A 626 -39.06 -4.65 6.16
C ALA A 626 -38.02 -3.50 6.23
N PRO A 627 -37.09 -3.48 7.20
CA PRO A 627 -36.04 -2.48 7.24
C PRO A 627 -35.01 -2.65 6.11
N GLY A 628 -34.42 -1.54 5.66
CA GLY A 628 -33.38 -1.45 4.63
C GLY A 628 -32.07 -2.11 5.03
N GLY A 629 -31.16 -2.23 4.07
CA GLY A 629 -30.05 -3.17 4.18
C GLY A 629 -30.54 -4.60 3.95
N PHE A 630 -31.04 -4.84 2.75
CA PHE A 630 -31.48 -6.16 2.29
C PHE A 630 -30.25 -6.94 1.83
N GLY A 631 -29.92 -8.02 2.53
CA GLY A 631 -28.75 -8.84 2.20
C GLY A 631 -28.58 -10.03 3.11
N THR A 632 -27.38 -10.60 3.23
CA THR A 632 -27.12 -11.70 4.17
C THR A 632 -26.16 -11.31 5.30
N ALA A 633 -26.34 -11.90 6.48
CA ALA A 633 -25.33 -11.80 7.54
C ALA A 633 -23.93 -12.15 7.01
N GLY A 634 -22.92 -11.37 7.41
CA GLY A 634 -21.54 -11.53 6.93
C GLY A 634 -21.21 -10.79 5.62
N THR A 635 -22.16 -10.11 4.97
CA THR A 635 -21.83 -9.34 3.76
C THR A 635 -20.87 -8.17 4.09
N PRO A 636 -19.75 -8.01 3.36
CA PRO A 636 -18.71 -7.02 3.64
C PRO A 636 -19.21 -5.57 3.70
N GLY A 637 -18.95 -4.85 4.80
CA GLY A 637 -19.34 -3.43 4.95
C GLY A 637 -20.85 -3.17 4.97
N ALA A 638 -21.67 -4.23 5.04
CA ALA A 638 -23.11 -4.17 4.89
C ALA A 638 -23.83 -4.07 6.24
N VAL A 639 -24.71 -3.09 6.39
CA VAL A 639 -25.57 -2.96 7.57
C VAL A 639 -26.86 -3.75 7.34
N VAL A 640 -26.74 -5.07 7.39
CA VAL A 640 -27.85 -5.99 7.08
C VAL A 640 -28.91 -5.97 8.18
N ARG A 641 -30.12 -5.56 7.83
CA ARG A 641 -31.29 -5.57 8.75
C ARG A 641 -32.44 -6.46 8.25
N THR A 642 -32.42 -6.87 6.98
CA THR A 642 -33.37 -7.84 6.40
C THR A 642 -32.62 -8.90 5.61
N ASP A 643 -32.88 -10.18 5.91
CA ASP A 643 -32.31 -11.30 5.15
C ASP A 643 -32.96 -11.37 3.75
N TRP A 644 -32.14 -11.28 2.70
CA TRP A 644 -32.54 -11.41 1.30
C TRP A 644 -31.62 -12.41 0.58
N ARG A 645 -32.24 -13.36 -0.15
CA ARG A 645 -31.57 -14.53 -0.77
C ARG A 645 -32.18 -14.96 -2.13
N THR A 646 -32.90 -14.07 -2.82
CA THR A 646 -33.48 -14.36 -4.15
C THR A 646 -32.77 -13.56 -5.22
N ASP A 647 -32.83 -14.02 -6.46
CA ASP A 647 -32.21 -13.35 -7.62
C ASP A 647 -32.68 -11.90 -7.73
N ASP A 648 -33.97 -11.61 -7.59
CA ASP A 648 -34.48 -10.25 -7.67
C ASP A 648 -35.06 -9.75 -6.34
N VAL A 649 -34.91 -8.44 -6.11
CA VAL A 649 -35.75 -7.66 -5.20
C VAL A 649 -36.10 -6.31 -5.80
N TRP A 650 -37.39 -5.97 -5.71
CA TRP A 650 -37.89 -4.64 -6.00
C TRP A 650 -38.23 -3.96 -4.68
N LEU A 651 -37.65 -2.80 -4.45
CA LEU A 651 -37.80 -1.98 -3.25
C LEU A 651 -38.47 -0.66 -3.60
N ARG A 652 -39.44 -0.22 -2.79
CA ARG A 652 -40.06 1.11 -2.87
C ARG A 652 -40.12 1.75 -1.49
N ARG A 653 -39.83 3.05 -1.42
CA ARG A 653 -39.95 3.83 -0.18
C ARG A 653 -40.34 5.27 -0.46
N GLU A 654 -41.29 5.76 0.33
CA GLU A 654 -41.61 7.18 0.39
C GLU A 654 -40.67 7.94 1.32
N PHE A 655 -40.28 9.15 0.92
CA PHE A 655 -39.61 10.12 1.78
C PHE A 655 -40.18 11.52 1.54
N THR A 656 -40.08 12.39 2.53
CA THR A 656 -40.65 13.75 2.46
C THR A 656 -39.55 14.80 2.53
N LEU A 657 -39.52 15.71 1.57
CA LEU A 657 -38.63 16.86 1.56
C LEU A 657 -39.36 18.14 1.99
N ALA A 658 -38.64 19.03 2.67
CA ALA A 658 -39.15 20.35 3.01
C ALA A 658 -39.31 21.24 1.75
N ALA A 659 -40.11 22.30 1.85
CA ALA A 659 -40.42 23.17 0.71
C ALA A 659 -39.25 24.07 0.26
N ASP A 660 -38.19 24.12 1.04
CA ASP A 660 -36.99 24.95 0.93
C ASP A 660 -35.71 24.14 0.62
N VAL A 661 -35.85 22.90 0.13
CA VAL A 661 -34.72 22.08 -0.41
C VAL A 661 -34.23 22.60 -1.78
N ASP A 662 -34.51 23.86 -2.10
CA ASP A 662 -34.13 24.49 -3.35
C ASP A 662 -32.62 24.82 -3.36
N GLN A 663 -31.93 24.46 -4.45
CA GLN A 663 -30.56 24.85 -4.81
C GLN A 663 -29.35 24.26 -4.04
N ARG A 664 -29.51 23.15 -3.29
CA ARG A 664 -28.34 22.44 -2.68
C ARG A 664 -27.50 21.75 -3.77
N SER A 665 -26.34 22.31 -4.09
CA SER A 665 -25.56 21.99 -5.30
C SER A 665 -24.77 20.66 -5.27
N ARG A 666 -24.99 19.80 -4.26
CA ARG A 666 -24.25 18.55 -4.01
C ARG A 666 -25.14 17.44 -3.44
N LEU A 667 -26.07 16.96 -4.25
CA LEU A 667 -26.89 15.78 -3.96
C LEU A 667 -26.26 14.53 -4.59
N PHE A 668 -26.24 13.45 -3.82
CA PHE A 668 -25.71 12.16 -4.24
C PHE A 668 -26.73 11.06 -3.95
N LEU A 669 -26.82 10.08 -4.86
CA LEU A 669 -27.36 8.78 -4.55
C LEU A 669 -26.31 8.07 -3.68
N ARG A 670 -26.64 7.85 -2.41
CA ARG A 670 -25.83 7.05 -1.51
C ARG A 670 -26.24 5.60 -1.69
N LEU A 671 -25.36 4.79 -2.26
CA LEU A 671 -25.65 3.42 -2.68
C LEU A 671 -24.58 2.49 -2.14
N HIS A 672 -25.01 1.45 -1.45
CA HIS A 672 -24.23 0.23 -1.29
C HIS A 672 -25.03 -0.85 -1.99
N HIS A 673 -24.54 -1.22 -3.17
CA HIS A 673 -25.11 -2.29 -3.97
C HIS A 673 -24.09 -3.38 -4.21
N ASP A 674 -24.63 -4.49 -4.62
CA ASP A 674 -23.91 -5.64 -5.11
C ASP A 674 -24.59 -6.10 -6.40
N GLU A 675 -23.77 -6.42 -7.40
CA GLU A 675 -24.14 -6.64 -8.81
C GLU A 675 -25.08 -5.57 -9.40
N GLU A 676 -26.13 -5.98 -10.10
CA GLU A 676 -26.95 -5.07 -10.89
C GLU A 676 -27.94 -4.32 -9.99
N ALA A 677 -27.84 -3.00 -9.94
CA ALA A 677 -28.80 -2.15 -9.25
C ALA A 677 -29.24 -1.00 -10.15
N VAL A 678 -30.56 -0.91 -10.37
CA VAL A 678 -31.20 0.19 -11.08
C VAL A 678 -32.05 0.97 -10.10
N VAL A 679 -31.70 2.25 -9.91
CA VAL A 679 -32.33 3.15 -8.95
C VAL A 679 -33.18 4.18 -9.69
N TYR A 680 -34.41 4.35 -9.21
CA TYR A 680 -35.42 5.24 -9.77
C TYR A 680 -35.85 6.26 -8.72
N LEU A 681 -36.13 7.48 -9.17
CA LEU A 681 -36.62 8.58 -8.37
C LEU A 681 -37.88 9.15 -9.02
N ASN A 682 -39.00 9.08 -8.29
CA ASN A 682 -40.32 9.54 -8.75
C ASN A 682 -40.73 9.00 -10.14
N GLY A 683 -40.44 7.73 -10.44
CA GLY A 683 -40.76 7.07 -11.71
C GLY A 683 -39.68 7.14 -12.79
N ARG A 684 -38.55 7.84 -12.56
CA ARG A 684 -37.48 7.98 -13.55
C ARG A 684 -36.19 7.33 -13.06
N GLU A 685 -35.55 6.52 -13.91
CA GLU A 685 -34.21 5.99 -13.67
C GLU A 685 -33.20 7.14 -13.46
N ILE A 686 -32.40 7.03 -12.40
CA ILE A 686 -31.36 8.00 -12.03
C ILE A 686 -29.97 7.37 -11.94
N CYS A 687 -29.88 6.04 -11.86
CA CYS A 687 -28.63 5.31 -11.81
C CYS A 687 -28.88 3.86 -12.24
N SER A 688 -27.97 3.32 -13.05
CA SER A 688 -27.88 1.90 -13.37
C SER A 688 -26.41 1.51 -13.24
N VAL A 689 -26.13 0.57 -12.34
CA VAL A 689 -24.79 0.08 -12.01
C VAL A 689 -24.75 -1.44 -12.07
N GLY A 690 -23.57 -1.96 -12.37
CA GLY A 690 -23.23 -3.38 -12.28
C GLY A 690 -21.87 -3.54 -11.60
N GLY A 691 -21.49 -4.77 -11.27
CA GLY A 691 -20.42 -5.01 -10.30
C GLY A 691 -20.87 -4.64 -8.88
N TRP A 692 -19.97 -4.58 -7.90
CA TRP A 692 -20.35 -4.49 -6.49
C TRP A 692 -19.51 -3.45 -5.74
N THR A 693 -19.97 -3.07 -4.54
CA THR A 693 -19.31 -2.08 -3.68
C THR A 693 -19.00 -2.68 -2.29
N SER A 694 -17.88 -2.29 -1.66
CA SER A 694 -17.45 -2.80 -0.33
C SER A 694 -18.04 -2.02 0.85
N GLY A 695 -18.97 -1.11 0.57
CA GLY A 695 -19.44 -0.07 1.46
C GLY A 695 -20.13 1.02 0.64
N TYR A 696 -20.77 1.96 1.33
CA TYR A 696 -21.56 3.00 0.68
C TYR A 696 -20.70 3.95 -0.16
N GLN A 697 -21.11 4.13 -1.41
CA GLN A 697 -20.56 5.11 -2.34
C GLN A 697 -21.57 6.23 -2.57
N ASP A 698 -21.06 7.45 -2.73
CA ASP A 698 -21.87 8.62 -3.06
C ASP A 698 -21.75 8.91 -4.56
N ILE A 699 -22.78 8.55 -5.34
CA ILE A 699 -22.84 8.74 -6.79
C ILE A 699 -23.50 10.11 -7.07
N PRO A 700 -22.82 11.05 -7.77
CA PRO A 700 -23.38 12.38 -8.02
C PRO A 700 -24.71 12.32 -8.79
N LEU A 701 -25.76 12.99 -8.28
CA LEU A 701 -27.00 13.13 -9.04
C LEU A 701 -26.83 14.19 -10.14
N ASP A 702 -27.06 13.80 -11.38
CA ASP A 702 -27.02 14.70 -12.53
C ASP A 702 -28.13 15.76 -12.48
N GLU A 703 -28.19 16.66 -13.46
CA GLU A 703 -29.27 17.65 -13.52
C GLU A 703 -30.66 17.00 -13.74
N THR A 704 -30.72 15.90 -14.49
CA THR A 704 -31.96 15.20 -14.84
C THR A 704 -32.60 14.55 -13.61
N ALA A 705 -31.79 13.87 -12.78
CA ALA A 705 -32.16 13.23 -11.54
C ALA A 705 -32.58 14.26 -10.48
N ARG A 706 -31.78 15.32 -10.29
CA ARG A 706 -32.12 16.39 -9.33
C ARG A 706 -33.44 17.08 -9.66
N ARG A 707 -33.75 17.29 -10.95
CA ARG A 707 -35.05 17.82 -11.41
C ARG A 707 -36.25 16.90 -11.13
N GLN A 708 -36.06 15.65 -10.69
CA GLN A 708 -37.17 14.78 -10.27
C GLN A 708 -37.63 15.04 -8.84
N LEU A 709 -36.76 15.58 -7.97
CA LEU A 709 -37.10 15.86 -6.57
C LEU A 709 -38.20 16.92 -6.46
N ARG A 710 -39.11 16.71 -5.51
CA ARG A 710 -40.27 17.57 -5.25
C ARG A 710 -40.28 17.98 -3.77
N ALA A 711 -40.77 19.18 -3.49
CA ALA A 711 -41.21 19.52 -2.14
C ALA A 711 -42.36 18.58 -1.72
N GLY A 712 -42.34 18.07 -0.49
CA GLY A 712 -43.28 17.06 -0.01
C GLY A 712 -42.89 15.64 -0.40
N ARG A 713 -43.87 14.82 -0.79
CA ARG A 713 -43.75 13.38 -1.06
C ARG A 713 -42.87 13.10 -2.28
N ASN A 714 -41.91 12.19 -2.10
CA ASN A 714 -41.07 11.58 -3.13
C ASN A 714 -41.05 10.06 -2.92
N VAL A 715 -40.77 9.30 -3.99
CA VAL A 715 -40.53 7.86 -3.97
C VAL A 715 -39.12 7.58 -4.49
N LEU A 716 -38.33 6.87 -3.68
CA LEU A 716 -37.12 6.18 -4.12
C LEU A 716 -37.49 4.73 -4.38
N ALA A 717 -37.11 4.20 -5.53
CA ALA A 717 -37.37 2.81 -5.89
C ALA A 717 -36.09 2.16 -6.41
N VAL A 718 -35.88 0.88 -6.12
CA VAL A 718 -34.67 0.14 -6.50
C VAL A 718 -35.06 -1.23 -7.01
N HIS A 719 -34.59 -1.60 -8.19
CA HIS A 719 -34.51 -3.00 -8.58
C HIS A 719 -33.07 -3.42 -8.42
N CYS A 720 -32.80 -4.37 -7.53
CA CYS A 720 -31.52 -5.04 -7.48
C CYS A 720 -31.69 -6.47 -7.97
N ARG A 721 -30.82 -6.85 -8.90
CA ARG A 721 -30.73 -8.18 -9.46
C ARG A 721 -29.38 -8.80 -9.15
N GLN A 722 -29.47 -9.98 -8.59
CA GLN A 722 -28.41 -10.89 -8.24
C GLN A 722 -28.42 -12.07 -9.19
N HIS A 723 -27.25 -12.33 -9.73
CA HIS A 723 -26.83 -13.53 -10.45
C HIS A 723 -25.82 -14.32 -9.59
N GLY A 724 -25.19 -13.69 -8.59
CA GLY A 724 -24.32 -14.35 -7.61
C GLY A 724 -24.10 -13.56 -6.30
N GLY A 725 -23.13 -12.65 -6.34
CA GLY A 725 -22.90 -11.45 -5.50
C GLY A 725 -23.09 -11.46 -3.97
N GLY A 726 -22.34 -10.60 -3.25
CA GLY A 726 -22.42 -10.41 -1.79
C GLY A 726 -23.85 -10.22 -1.27
N GLN A 727 -24.77 -9.86 -2.16
CA GLN A 727 -26.17 -9.57 -1.97
C GLN A 727 -26.34 -8.60 -0.84
N TYR A 728 -26.12 -7.35 -1.19
CA TYR A 728 -26.58 -6.24 -0.41
C TYR A 728 -27.17 -5.22 -1.35
N ILE A 729 -28.33 -4.70 -0.97
CA ILE A 729 -28.83 -3.46 -1.53
C ILE A 729 -29.37 -2.59 -0.42
N ASP A 730 -28.86 -1.36 -0.40
CA ASP A 730 -29.48 -0.27 0.29
C ASP A 730 -29.13 1.06 -0.39
N ALA A 731 -30.12 1.94 -0.42
CA ALA A 731 -30.05 3.20 -1.15
C ALA A 731 -30.63 4.35 -0.32
N GLY A 732 -30.03 5.52 -0.47
CA GLY A 732 -30.49 6.76 0.12
C GLY A 732 -30.14 7.93 -0.78
N ILE A 733 -30.57 9.11 -0.36
CA ILE A 733 -30.15 10.37 -0.98
C ILE A 733 -29.51 11.19 0.12
N VAL A 734 -28.26 11.62 -0.11
CA VAL A 734 -27.54 12.51 0.80
C VAL A 734 -27.27 13.85 0.12
N SER A 735 -27.32 14.89 0.93
CA SER A 735 -26.81 16.22 0.63
C SER A 735 -25.50 16.39 1.37
N TYR A 736 -24.49 16.94 0.72
CA TYR A 736 -23.29 17.40 1.41
C TYR A 736 -23.32 18.91 1.56
N GLU A 737 -23.46 19.37 2.80
CA GLU A 737 -23.55 20.78 3.16
C GLU A 737 -22.42 21.14 4.11
N THR A 738 -21.92 22.38 4.04
CA THR A 738 -20.94 22.86 5.02
C THR A 738 -21.56 22.81 6.41
N ALA A 739 -20.89 22.14 7.35
CA ALA A 739 -21.30 22.14 8.75
C ALA A 739 -21.46 23.59 9.26
N GLN A 740 -22.55 23.86 10.00
CA GLN A 740 -22.89 25.20 10.52
C GLN A 740 -22.01 25.62 11.70
#